data_AF-A0A401PCB0-F1
#
_entry.id   AF-A0A401PCB0-F1
#
_cell.length_a   1.000
_cell.length_b   1.000
_cell.length_c   1.000
_cell.angle_alpha   90.00
_cell.angle_beta   90.00
_cell.angle_gamma   90.00
#
_symmetry.space_group_name_H-M   'P 1'
#
loop_
_entity.id
_entity.type
_entity.pdbx_description
1 polymer ?
#
loop_
_entity_poly.entity_id
_entity_poly.type
_entity_poly.pdbx_seq_one_letter_code
_entity_poly.pdbx_strand_id
1 'polypeptide(L)'
;MVLLEIGDTSIFVIHSEKAGSCLESKGTSVRLALSCNESFDQQQWKWVSRLRLFNLGSKQCLSIQRQNDTEPTLGMTECDQESAQMRWHCNNLGRQLSSFLNRQSKTSTPGPSMDQTDVWRIYNTDEDLCARPYHEIYTIQGNSHGKPCTIPFMYDNQWYHDCTSIGREDGHLWCATTVDYGLDERWGFCPIKSDDCETFWDKDPLTHSCYQFNFQSTLSWSEAWISCQQQSSDLLSITELHEQTYINGLLTGYSATLWIGLNDLDIDGGWQWSDGSPLKYLNWESDQPANSLEENCGVIRTESSGRWQNKDCGIARPYVCKKKPKSNDPVTTDIEELWIGLNDIKLQMNFEWSDGSPVHLTHWHPFEPNNFANGQEDCVTLWGVEGRWNDGPCNLTLPSICKKPSCFSEVEEEVQEDNLGCAKGWKLHGSSCYFVGEESVTFDEALKKCTGQRSTLVTILNRFEQSFIISLILGRSGNFWTALQDANHPGVFQWMGGDAVSFTNWNRNQPGYKGGCVVLATGNSVGLWDVKNCNSFRAKYICRQNLATSLDPVPGPGEVTPTPSVTGHCPSGWDSSTTLRYCYKVFHFNTIYAKKNWVQAHMFCHEQGANLLSISSFEEEKFTEKLVNEIFGWYGWNLKKDAKFSEGVCSAESLK
;
A
#
# COMPACT_ATOMS: atom_id res chain seq x y z
N MET A 1 5.45 -26.16 25.52
CA MET A 1 5.16 -24.72 25.70
C MET A 1 3.88 -24.45 24.94
N VAL A 2 2.87 -23.89 25.60
CA VAL A 2 1.50 -23.76 25.07
C VAL A 2 1.51 -22.80 23.88
N LEU A 3 1.26 -23.30 22.68
CA LEU A 3 0.95 -22.49 21.51
C LEU A 3 -0.37 -21.77 21.81
N LEU A 4 -0.33 -20.47 22.01
CA LEU A 4 -1.50 -19.63 21.94
C LEU A 4 -2.03 -19.71 20.51
N GLU A 5 -3.18 -20.35 20.31
CA GLU A 5 -3.96 -20.24 19.07
C GLU A 5 -4.38 -18.79 18.87
N ILE A 6 -3.52 -18.01 18.22
CA ILE A 6 -3.94 -16.76 17.59
C ILE A 6 -4.77 -17.20 16.39
N GLY A 7 -6.07 -16.93 16.42
CA GLY A 7 -6.99 -17.27 15.32
C GLY A 7 -6.47 -16.73 13.99
N ASP A 8 -6.42 -17.58 12.96
CA ASP A 8 -5.98 -17.20 11.62
C ASP A 8 -6.94 -16.17 11.03
N THR A 9 -6.50 -14.92 10.96
CA THR A 9 -7.29 -13.78 10.49
C THR A 9 -7.64 -13.86 9.00
N SER A 10 -7.04 -14.79 8.25
CA SER A 10 -7.32 -14.99 6.83
C SER A 10 -8.53 -15.90 6.55
N ILE A 11 -9.04 -16.61 7.56
CA ILE A 11 -10.26 -17.43 7.45
C ILE A 11 -11.50 -16.56 7.66
N PHE A 12 -12.54 -16.76 6.86
CA PHE A 12 -13.80 -16.00 6.95
C PHE A 12 -15.02 -16.83 6.56
N VAL A 13 -16.20 -16.37 6.99
CA VAL A 13 -17.50 -16.93 6.59
C VAL A 13 -18.15 -15.99 5.56
N ILE A 14 -18.72 -16.56 4.49
CA ILE A 14 -19.33 -15.81 3.39
C ILE A 14 -20.84 -15.69 3.63
N HIS A 15 -21.34 -14.47 3.78
CA HIS A 15 -22.74 -14.17 4.11
C HIS A 15 -23.45 -13.45 2.96
N SER A 16 -24.65 -13.92 2.61
CA SER A 16 -25.59 -13.26 1.70
C SER A 16 -26.57 -12.41 2.50
N GLU A 17 -26.55 -11.08 2.29
CA GLU A 17 -27.45 -10.15 3.01
C GLU A 17 -28.92 -10.37 2.63
N LYS A 18 -29.20 -10.67 1.36
CA LYS A 18 -30.58 -10.87 0.89
C LYS A 18 -31.17 -12.18 1.41
N ALA A 19 -30.38 -13.23 1.48
CA ALA A 19 -30.83 -14.54 1.96
C ALA A 19 -30.74 -14.68 3.49
N GLY A 20 -30.03 -13.78 4.18
CA GLY A 20 -29.74 -13.89 5.61
C GLY A 20 -29.09 -15.23 5.97
N SER A 21 -28.25 -15.75 5.07
CA SER A 21 -27.73 -17.12 5.09
C SER A 21 -26.26 -17.14 4.71
N CYS A 22 -25.52 -18.15 5.17
CA CYS A 22 -24.10 -18.31 4.90
C CYS A 22 -23.80 -19.43 3.91
N LEU A 23 -22.74 -19.27 3.13
CA LEU A 23 -22.27 -20.27 2.19
C LEU A 23 -21.64 -21.44 2.94
N GLU A 24 -22.10 -22.66 2.65
CA GLU A 24 -21.68 -23.88 3.34
C GLU A 24 -21.39 -25.00 2.32
N SER A 25 -20.33 -25.77 2.58
CA SER A 25 -20.04 -27.01 1.88
C SER A 25 -20.80 -28.20 2.50
N LYS A 26 -21.36 -29.07 1.66
CA LYS A 26 -21.96 -30.35 2.08
C LYS A 26 -21.55 -31.45 1.12
N GLY A 27 -20.52 -32.21 1.51
CA GLY A 27 -19.86 -33.14 0.61
C GLY A 27 -19.28 -32.41 -0.60
N THR A 28 -19.61 -32.86 -1.81
CA THR A 28 -19.18 -32.22 -3.06
C THR A 28 -20.10 -31.07 -3.52
N SER A 29 -21.13 -30.73 -2.76
CA SER A 29 -22.12 -29.69 -3.10
C SER A 29 -21.95 -28.44 -2.24
N VAL A 30 -22.43 -27.31 -2.75
CA VAL A 30 -22.44 -26.02 -2.04
C VAL A 30 -23.87 -25.52 -1.90
N ARG A 31 -24.22 -25.00 -0.73
CA ARG A 31 -25.58 -24.51 -0.42
C ARG A 31 -25.54 -23.28 0.50
N LEU A 32 -26.70 -22.66 0.68
CA LEU A 32 -26.92 -21.65 1.72
C LEU A 32 -27.44 -22.32 2.99
N ALA A 33 -26.77 -22.07 4.11
CA ALA A 33 -27.18 -22.47 5.44
C ALA A 33 -27.85 -21.30 6.17
N LEU A 34 -29.02 -21.56 6.77
CA LEU A 34 -29.80 -20.55 7.49
C LEU A 34 -29.11 -20.05 8.77
N SER A 35 -28.24 -20.87 9.36
CA SER A 35 -27.46 -20.53 10.55
C SER A 35 -26.00 -20.30 10.16
N CYS A 36 -25.53 -19.08 10.33
CA CYS A 36 -24.13 -18.69 10.18
C CYS A 36 -23.36 -18.98 11.47
N ASN A 37 -22.22 -19.67 11.38
CA ASN A 37 -21.38 -19.96 12.54
C ASN A 37 -19.89 -20.00 12.14
N GLU A 38 -19.09 -19.14 12.74
CA GLU A 38 -17.65 -19.03 12.50
C GLU A 38 -16.85 -20.24 13.02
N SER A 39 -17.42 -21.05 13.90
CA SER A 39 -16.79 -22.29 14.41
C SER A 39 -17.09 -23.54 13.57
N PHE A 40 -17.89 -23.43 12.50
CA PHE A 40 -18.19 -24.57 11.63
C PHE A 40 -17.26 -24.59 10.43
N ASP A 41 -16.35 -25.57 10.38
CA ASP A 41 -15.37 -25.74 9.30
C ASP A 41 -16.01 -25.75 7.89
N GLN A 42 -17.23 -26.28 7.76
CA GLN A 42 -17.96 -26.29 6.48
C GLN A 42 -18.36 -24.90 5.99
N GLN A 43 -18.40 -23.90 6.87
CA GLN A 43 -18.71 -22.50 6.56
C GLN A 43 -17.45 -21.62 6.54
N GLN A 44 -16.30 -22.15 6.95
CA GLN A 44 -15.02 -21.45 6.93
C GLN A 44 -14.38 -21.54 5.54
N TRP A 45 -14.08 -20.37 4.98
CA TRP A 45 -13.46 -20.20 3.67
C TRP A 45 -12.16 -19.41 3.80
N LYS A 46 -11.22 -19.66 2.90
CA LYS A 46 -9.96 -18.92 2.80
C LYS A 46 -9.56 -18.75 1.34
N TRP A 47 -9.07 -17.56 0.99
CA TRP A 47 -8.41 -17.35 -0.29
C TRP A 47 -7.05 -18.04 -0.29
N VAL A 48 -6.78 -18.83 -1.32
CA VAL A 48 -5.54 -19.58 -1.46
C VAL A 48 -4.88 -19.30 -2.81
N SER A 49 -3.70 -19.86 -3.03
CA SER A 49 -2.91 -19.58 -4.24
C SER A 49 -3.72 -19.80 -5.52
N ARG A 50 -3.38 -19.02 -6.57
CA ARG A 50 -4.00 -19.10 -7.91
C ARG A 50 -5.48 -18.71 -7.95
N LEU A 51 -5.90 -17.76 -7.11
CA LEU A 51 -7.25 -17.19 -7.06
C LEU A 51 -8.33 -18.25 -6.75
N ARG A 52 -8.01 -19.22 -5.90
CA ARG A 52 -8.94 -20.28 -5.51
C ARG A 52 -9.56 -19.95 -4.16
N LEU A 53 -10.78 -20.45 -3.95
CA LEU A 53 -11.49 -20.33 -2.69
C LEU A 53 -11.57 -21.71 -2.03
N PHE A 54 -10.84 -21.90 -0.94
CA PHE A 54 -10.74 -23.16 -0.22
C PHE A 54 -11.75 -23.22 0.93
N ASN A 55 -12.32 -24.40 1.17
CA ASN A 55 -13.20 -24.66 2.31
C ASN A 55 -12.51 -25.59 3.30
N LEU A 56 -12.49 -25.20 4.58
CA LEU A 56 -11.78 -25.96 5.60
C LEU A 56 -12.46 -27.30 5.94
N GLY A 57 -13.80 -27.33 5.93
CA GLY A 57 -14.57 -28.52 6.27
C GLY A 57 -14.50 -29.64 5.23
N SER A 58 -14.60 -29.30 3.93
CA SER A 58 -14.48 -30.29 2.86
C SER A 58 -13.04 -30.54 2.40
N LYS A 59 -12.09 -29.65 2.77
CA LYS A 59 -10.71 -29.64 2.29
C LYS A 59 -10.59 -29.59 0.76
N GLN A 60 -11.52 -28.89 0.13
CA GLN A 60 -11.65 -28.79 -1.33
C GLN A 60 -11.82 -27.34 -1.77
N CYS A 61 -11.65 -27.11 -3.07
CA CYS A 61 -11.79 -25.80 -3.68
C CYS A 61 -13.17 -25.63 -4.31
N LEU A 62 -13.73 -24.42 -4.19
CA LEU A 62 -14.95 -24.04 -4.90
C LEU A 62 -14.71 -24.07 -6.40
N SER A 63 -15.61 -24.71 -7.14
CA SER A 63 -15.46 -24.94 -8.57
C SER A 63 -16.81 -24.91 -9.30
N ILE A 64 -16.75 -24.67 -10.61
CA ILE A 64 -17.88 -24.86 -11.52
C ILE A 64 -17.80 -26.28 -12.08
N GLN A 65 -18.79 -27.10 -11.76
CA GLN A 65 -18.91 -28.48 -12.26
C GLN A 65 -19.78 -28.52 -13.50
N ARG A 66 -19.34 -29.26 -14.54
CA ARG A 66 -20.14 -29.59 -15.72
C ARG A 66 -20.29 -31.11 -15.82
N GLN A 67 -21.51 -31.62 -15.76
CA GLN A 67 -21.81 -32.99 -16.16
C GLN A 67 -22.41 -32.97 -17.58
N ASN A 68 -22.08 -33.95 -18.41
CA ASN A 68 -22.46 -34.00 -19.83
C ASN A 68 -23.97 -33.68 -20.04
N ASP A 69 -24.25 -32.67 -20.87
CA ASP A 69 -25.57 -32.10 -21.21
C ASP A 69 -26.39 -31.42 -20.09
N THR A 70 -25.77 -31.11 -18.94
CA THR A 70 -26.44 -30.35 -17.86
C THR A 70 -25.86 -28.94 -17.69
N GLU A 71 -26.71 -28.01 -17.24
CA GLU A 71 -26.31 -26.65 -16.88
C GLU A 71 -25.21 -26.68 -15.79
N PRO A 72 -24.21 -25.79 -15.86
CA PRO A 72 -23.11 -25.76 -14.89
C PRO A 72 -23.62 -25.42 -13.49
N THR A 73 -23.10 -26.13 -12.48
CA THR A 73 -23.45 -25.95 -11.07
C THR A 73 -22.22 -25.63 -10.23
N LEU A 74 -22.42 -25.05 -9.04
CA LEU A 74 -21.35 -24.93 -8.05
C LEU A 74 -21.15 -26.25 -7.32
N GLY A 75 -19.89 -26.60 -7.11
CA GLY A 75 -19.51 -27.76 -6.33
C GLY A 75 -18.11 -27.64 -5.75
N MET A 76 -17.77 -28.59 -4.89
CA MET A 76 -16.46 -28.74 -4.31
C MET A 76 -15.67 -29.79 -5.09
N THR A 77 -14.45 -29.44 -5.48
CA THR A 77 -13.54 -30.33 -6.22
C THR A 77 -12.17 -30.27 -5.58
N GLU A 78 -11.39 -31.34 -5.72
CA GLU A 78 -9.99 -31.36 -5.30
C GLU A 78 -9.22 -30.20 -5.94
N CYS A 79 -8.32 -29.61 -5.17
CA CYS A 79 -7.61 -28.40 -5.57
C CYS A 79 -6.44 -28.70 -6.53
N ASP A 80 -6.26 -29.95 -6.92
CA ASP A 80 -5.13 -30.41 -7.73
C ASP A 80 -5.21 -30.00 -9.21
N GLN A 81 -6.43 -29.78 -9.72
CA GLN A 81 -6.62 -29.45 -11.13
C GLN A 81 -6.37 -27.97 -11.43
N GLU A 82 -5.46 -27.68 -12.36
CA GLU A 82 -5.30 -26.36 -12.97
C GLU A 82 -6.46 -26.06 -13.95
N SER A 83 -7.65 -25.83 -13.41
CA SER A 83 -8.84 -25.47 -14.20
C SER A 83 -9.23 -24.01 -14.02
N ALA A 84 -9.54 -23.33 -15.14
CA ALA A 84 -10.16 -22.00 -15.11
C ALA A 84 -11.49 -21.99 -14.35
N GLN A 85 -12.13 -23.16 -14.19
CA GLN A 85 -13.40 -23.33 -13.48
C GLN A 85 -13.28 -23.21 -11.95
N MET A 86 -12.07 -23.05 -11.40
CA MET A 86 -11.81 -22.88 -9.96
C MET A 86 -11.23 -21.51 -9.61
N ARG A 87 -11.13 -20.59 -10.58
CA ARG A 87 -10.58 -19.25 -10.37
C ARG A 87 -11.71 -18.27 -10.08
N TRP A 88 -11.59 -17.55 -8.97
CA TRP A 88 -12.59 -16.61 -8.48
C TRP A 88 -11.92 -15.27 -8.19
N HIS A 89 -12.54 -14.19 -8.66
CA HIS A 89 -12.14 -12.83 -8.30
C HIS A 89 -13.10 -12.30 -7.24
N CYS A 90 -12.57 -11.85 -6.12
CA CYS A 90 -13.38 -11.38 -4.98
C CYS A 90 -14.38 -10.27 -5.38
N ASN A 91 -14.00 -9.36 -6.30
CA ASN A 91 -14.87 -8.29 -6.84
C ASN A 91 -16.15 -8.81 -7.53
N ASN A 92 -16.11 -10.04 -8.07
CA ASN A 92 -17.18 -10.62 -8.88
C ASN A 92 -17.80 -11.88 -8.26
N LEU A 93 -17.18 -12.44 -7.23
CA LEU A 93 -17.60 -13.70 -6.60
C LEU A 93 -19.06 -13.64 -6.14
N GLY A 94 -19.49 -12.58 -5.45
CA GLY A 94 -20.88 -12.45 -4.99
C GLY A 94 -21.92 -12.54 -6.12
N ARG A 95 -21.67 -11.86 -7.26
CA ARG A 95 -22.56 -11.93 -8.43
C ARG A 95 -22.62 -13.34 -9.01
N GLN A 96 -21.49 -14.03 -9.07
CA GLN A 96 -21.42 -15.41 -9.57
C GLN A 96 -22.15 -16.37 -8.63
N LEU A 97 -21.96 -16.26 -7.32
CA LEU A 97 -22.67 -17.05 -6.30
C LEU A 97 -24.19 -16.89 -6.44
N SER A 98 -24.69 -15.65 -6.51
CA SER A 98 -26.13 -15.41 -6.70
C SER A 98 -26.66 -15.99 -8.01
N SER A 99 -25.89 -15.95 -9.10
CA SER A 99 -26.30 -16.53 -10.39
C SER A 99 -26.49 -18.05 -10.31
N PHE A 100 -25.56 -18.76 -9.68
CA PHE A 100 -25.62 -20.21 -9.58
C PHE A 100 -26.61 -20.71 -8.51
N LEU A 101 -26.65 -20.06 -7.35
CA LEU A 101 -27.50 -20.50 -6.23
C LEU A 101 -28.99 -20.20 -6.49
N ASN A 102 -29.33 -19.11 -7.17
CA ASN A 102 -30.72 -18.86 -7.58
C ASN A 102 -31.22 -19.86 -8.63
N ARG A 103 -30.33 -20.42 -9.46
CA ARG A 103 -30.70 -21.47 -10.43
C ARG A 103 -31.02 -22.79 -9.75
N GLN A 104 -30.31 -23.13 -8.67
CA GLN A 104 -30.59 -24.33 -7.86
C GLN A 104 -31.97 -24.27 -7.16
N SER A 105 -32.49 -23.06 -6.88
CA SER A 105 -33.80 -22.86 -6.23
C SER A 105 -35.03 -22.94 -7.17
N LYS A 106 -34.84 -23.00 -8.51
CA LYS A 106 -35.94 -22.97 -9.50
C LYS A 106 -36.76 -24.26 -9.63
N THR A 107 -36.71 -25.17 -8.66
CA THR A 107 -37.63 -26.32 -8.54
C THR A 107 -38.92 -26.02 -7.77
N SER A 108 -39.16 -24.77 -7.36
CA SER A 108 -40.48 -24.37 -6.82
C SER A 108 -40.88 -22.94 -7.23
N THR A 109 -42.01 -22.86 -7.94
CA THR A 109 -42.91 -21.72 -8.28
C THR A 109 -42.35 -20.28 -8.45
N PRO A 110 -42.77 -19.55 -9.52
CA PRO A 110 -42.27 -18.20 -9.80
C PRO A 110 -42.91 -17.14 -8.89
N GLY A 111 -42.11 -16.57 -7.99
CA GLY A 111 -42.38 -15.29 -7.32
C GLY A 111 -41.79 -14.09 -8.07
N PRO A 112 -42.20 -12.85 -7.72
CA PRO A 112 -42.08 -11.67 -8.57
C PRO A 112 -40.63 -11.22 -8.78
N SER A 113 -40.34 -10.76 -10.00
CA SER A 113 -39.09 -10.11 -10.38
C SER A 113 -39.00 -8.68 -9.86
N MET A 114 -37.92 -8.33 -9.16
CA MET A 114 -37.41 -6.95 -9.05
C MET A 114 -35.97 -6.94 -8.54
N ASP A 115 -35.03 -6.77 -9.47
CA ASP A 115 -33.93 -5.80 -9.48
C ASP A 115 -33.25 -5.35 -8.15
N GLN A 116 -32.84 -6.31 -7.30
CA GLN A 116 -31.80 -6.05 -6.30
C GLN A 116 -30.75 -7.15 -6.37
N THR A 117 -29.55 -6.76 -6.78
CA THR A 117 -28.35 -7.60 -6.73
C THR A 117 -28.04 -7.88 -5.26
N ASP A 118 -28.02 -9.16 -4.91
CA ASP A 118 -27.67 -9.60 -3.56
C ASP A 118 -26.23 -9.19 -3.24
N VAL A 119 -26.01 -8.71 -2.02
CA VAL A 119 -24.72 -8.22 -1.54
C VAL A 119 -24.11 -9.29 -0.66
N TRP A 120 -22.86 -9.65 -0.96
CA TRP A 120 -22.11 -10.66 -0.24
C TRP A 120 -20.98 -10.02 0.55
N ARG A 121 -20.86 -10.40 1.82
CA ARG A 121 -19.88 -9.85 2.76
C ARG A 121 -19.24 -10.93 3.61
N ILE A 122 -18.18 -10.54 4.29
CA ILE A 122 -17.64 -11.35 5.39
C ILE A 122 -18.62 -11.24 6.57
N TYR A 123 -19.07 -12.39 7.07
CA TYR A 123 -20.02 -12.48 8.19
C TYR A 123 -19.53 -11.67 9.41
N ASN A 124 -20.46 -11.06 10.14
CA ASN A 124 -20.20 -10.19 11.29
C ASN A 124 -19.33 -8.94 11.00
N THR A 125 -19.15 -8.56 9.73
CA THR A 125 -18.39 -7.36 9.35
C THR A 125 -19.10 -6.59 8.23
N ASP A 126 -18.71 -5.33 8.04
CA ASP A 126 -19.10 -4.53 6.87
C ASP A 126 -18.12 -4.70 5.68
N GLU A 127 -17.18 -5.64 5.79
CA GLU A 127 -16.13 -5.89 4.81
C GLU A 127 -16.64 -6.71 3.62
N ASP A 128 -16.12 -6.40 2.42
CA ASP A 128 -16.36 -7.22 1.23
C ASP A 128 -15.48 -8.48 1.20
N LEU A 129 -15.69 -9.33 0.20
CA LEU A 129 -14.94 -10.58 0.06
C LEU A 129 -13.47 -10.38 -0.36
N CYS A 130 -13.03 -9.14 -0.63
CA CYS A 130 -11.65 -8.78 -0.96
C CYS A 130 -10.84 -8.31 0.24
N ALA A 131 -11.47 -8.07 1.39
CA ALA A 131 -10.80 -7.53 2.57
C ALA A 131 -9.70 -8.45 3.13
N ARG A 132 -9.75 -9.75 2.84
CA ARG A 132 -8.79 -10.76 3.33
C ARG A 132 -8.08 -11.48 2.17
N PRO A 133 -7.21 -10.80 1.40
CA PRO A 133 -6.61 -11.40 0.21
C PRO A 133 -5.55 -12.45 0.58
N TYR A 134 -5.35 -13.40 -0.33
CA TYR A 134 -4.23 -14.33 -0.26
C TYR A 134 -2.91 -13.59 -0.51
N HIS A 135 -1.92 -13.83 0.34
CA HIS A 135 -0.55 -13.38 0.13
C HIS A 135 0.32 -14.60 -0.11
N GLU A 136 1.16 -14.56 -1.14
CA GLU A 136 2.15 -15.61 -1.41
C GLU A 136 3.12 -15.73 -0.23
N ILE A 137 3.54 -16.95 0.12
CA ILE A 137 4.47 -17.21 1.22
C ILE A 137 5.77 -17.70 0.60
N TYR A 138 6.82 -16.87 0.55
CA TYR A 138 8.09 -17.26 -0.08
C TYR A 138 8.88 -18.17 0.84
N THR A 139 9.37 -19.29 0.29
CA THR A 139 10.07 -20.29 1.10
C THR A 139 11.50 -19.88 1.42
N ILE A 140 11.97 -20.30 2.59
CA ILE A 140 13.34 -20.14 3.06
C ILE A 140 14.06 -21.49 2.97
N GLN A 141 15.28 -21.50 2.41
CA GLN A 141 16.04 -22.72 2.11
C GLN A 141 15.21 -23.75 1.29
N GLY A 142 15.37 -25.05 1.57
CA GLY A 142 14.69 -26.13 0.86
C GLY A 142 15.27 -26.40 -0.53
N ASN A 143 14.51 -27.14 -1.35
CA ASN A 143 14.92 -27.56 -2.70
C ASN A 143 14.10 -26.90 -3.82
N SER A 144 13.45 -25.78 -3.48
CA SER A 144 12.52 -25.04 -4.33
C SER A 144 12.97 -23.63 -4.68
N HIS A 145 14.20 -23.28 -4.35
CA HIS A 145 14.84 -22.00 -4.74
C HIS A 145 14.03 -20.76 -4.35
N GLY A 146 13.38 -20.77 -3.18
CA GLY A 146 12.59 -19.66 -2.67
C GLY A 146 11.21 -19.50 -3.29
N LYS A 147 10.77 -20.44 -4.15
CA LYS A 147 9.42 -20.41 -4.72
C LYS A 147 8.35 -20.33 -3.61
N PRO A 148 7.23 -19.63 -3.87
CA PRO A 148 6.19 -19.52 -2.87
C PRO A 148 5.49 -20.85 -2.63
N CYS A 149 4.93 -21.00 -1.43
CA CYS A 149 4.10 -22.15 -1.06
C CYS A 149 2.91 -22.31 -2.02
N THR A 150 2.67 -23.54 -2.47
CA THR A 150 1.42 -23.87 -3.17
C THR A 150 0.37 -24.20 -2.12
N ILE A 151 -0.51 -23.25 -1.80
CA ILE A 151 -1.59 -23.45 -0.84
C ILE A 151 -2.92 -23.69 -1.59
N PRO A 152 -3.69 -24.76 -1.27
CA PRO A 152 -3.30 -25.89 -0.43
C PRO A 152 -2.36 -26.85 -1.18
N PHE A 153 -1.64 -27.70 -0.43
CA PHE A 153 -0.84 -28.80 -0.94
C PHE A 153 -1.19 -30.12 -0.24
N MET A 154 -0.91 -31.24 -0.91
CA MET A 154 -1.10 -32.59 -0.40
C MET A 154 0.22 -33.16 0.11
N TYR A 155 0.20 -33.69 1.33
CA TYR A 155 1.29 -34.42 1.97
C TYR A 155 0.71 -35.60 2.77
N ASP A 156 1.25 -36.80 2.56
CA ASP A 156 0.77 -38.04 3.22
C ASP A 156 -0.76 -38.26 3.08
N ASN A 157 -1.28 -38.06 1.86
CA ASN A 157 -2.71 -38.12 1.52
C ASN A 157 -3.62 -37.15 2.32
N GLN A 158 -3.05 -36.07 2.86
CA GLN A 158 -3.78 -35.03 3.57
C GLN A 158 -3.52 -33.67 2.94
N TRP A 159 -4.59 -32.88 2.79
CA TRP A 159 -4.52 -31.50 2.32
C TRP A 159 -4.21 -30.53 3.46
N TYR A 160 -3.19 -29.70 3.25
CA TYR A 160 -2.77 -28.63 4.14
C TYR A 160 -3.06 -27.28 3.49
N HIS A 161 -3.70 -26.38 4.24
CA HIS A 161 -4.09 -25.04 3.79
C HIS A 161 -3.22 -23.93 4.42
N ASP A 162 -2.16 -24.33 5.12
CA ASP A 162 -1.15 -23.46 5.72
C ASP A 162 0.17 -24.24 5.85
N CYS A 163 1.21 -23.54 6.33
CA CYS A 163 2.45 -24.15 6.72
C CYS A 163 2.24 -25.19 7.84
N THR A 164 3.01 -26.27 7.83
CA THR A 164 2.86 -27.37 8.77
C THR A 164 4.21 -27.79 9.34
N SER A 165 4.25 -28.31 10.56
CA SER A 165 5.42 -28.98 11.13
C SER A 165 5.34 -30.52 11.01
N ILE A 166 4.22 -31.04 10.52
CA ILE A 166 4.01 -32.48 10.36
C ILE A 166 5.07 -33.06 9.41
N GLY A 167 5.61 -34.22 9.77
CA GLY A 167 6.72 -34.86 9.04
C GLY A 167 8.10 -34.37 9.44
N ARG A 168 8.22 -33.45 10.42
CA ARG A 168 9.50 -32.95 10.93
C ARG A 168 9.61 -33.07 12.45
N GLU A 169 10.76 -33.58 12.91
CA GLU A 169 11.05 -33.70 14.36
C GLU A 169 11.55 -32.38 14.97
N ASP A 170 12.12 -31.51 14.15
CA ASP A 170 12.66 -30.19 14.56
C ASP A 170 11.56 -29.14 14.80
N GLY A 171 10.30 -29.47 14.52
CA GLY A 171 9.14 -28.59 14.72
C GLY A 171 9.06 -27.39 13.78
N HIS A 172 9.97 -27.25 12.81
CA HIS A 172 9.98 -26.10 11.91
C HIS A 172 8.83 -26.19 10.91
N LEU A 173 8.18 -25.05 10.67
CA LEU A 173 7.09 -24.93 9.71
C LEU A 173 7.64 -24.98 8.28
N TRP A 174 7.03 -25.81 7.44
CA TRP A 174 7.36 -25.95 6.03
C TRP A 174 6.10 -26.03 5.18
N CYS A 175 6.26 -25.84 3.87
CA CYS A 175 5.21 -26.01 2.90
C CYS A 175 5.75 -26.65 1.62
N ALA A 176 4.88 -27.31 0.87
CA ALA A 176 5.21 -27.72 -0.49
C ALA A 176 5.10 -26.53 -1.45
N THR A 177 5.96 -26.50 -2.46
CA THR A 177 5.90 -25.51 -3.55
C THR A 177 5.25 -26.06 -4.81
N THR A 178 4.69 -27.27 -4.72
CA THR A 178 3.84 -27.89 -5.73
C THR A 178 2.57 -28.43 -5.04
N VAL A 179 1.59 -28.82 -5.85
CA VAL A 179 0.30 -29.31 -5.34
C VAL A 179 0.46 -30.63 -4.60
N ASP A 180 1.20 -31.59 -5.18
CA ASP A 180 1.38 -32.92 -4.62
C ASP A 180 2.85 -33.11 -4.21
N TYR A 181 3.11 -32.98 -2.91
CA TYR A 181 4.45 -33.20 -2.39
C TYR A 181 4.91 -34.64 -2.56
N GLY A 182 3.99 -35.62 -2.49
CA GLY A 182 4.35 -37.04 -2.60
C GLY A 182 4.86 -37.43 -3.98
N LEU A 183 4.54 -36.64 -5.01
CA LEU A 183 5.03 -36.84 -6.38
C LEU A 183 6.28 -36.01 -6.67
N ASP A 184 6.26 -34.73 -6.33
CA ASP A 184 7.30 -33.78 -6.77
C ASP A 184 8.44 -33.61 -5.75
N GLU A 185 8.17 -33.88 -4.47
CA GLU A 185 9.07 -33.69 -3.32
C GLU A 185 9.70 -32.27 -3.26
N ARG A 186 8.94 -31.25 -3.69
CA ARG A 186 9.37 -29.84 -3.72
C ARG A 186 8.84 -29.07 -2.52
N TRP A 187 9.74 -28.49 -1.73
CA TRP A 187 9.42 -27.80 -0.49
C TRP A 187 10.43 -26.72 -0.10
N GLY A 188 10.03 -25.92 0.89
CA GLY A 188 10.94 -25.12 1.68
C GLY A 188 10.31 -24.70 3.02
N PHE A 189 11.10 -24.08 3.89
CA PHE A 189 10.62 -23.61 5.19
C PHE A 189 9.75 -22.38 5.01
N CYS A 190 8.74 -22.25 5.86
CA CYS A 190 7.94 -21.04 5.89
C CYS A 190 8.66 -19.94 6.69
N PRO A 191 8.52 -18.67 6.28
CA PRO A 191 9.08 -17.54 7.01
C PRO A 191 8.41 -17.42 8.38
N ILE A 192 9.22 -17.23 9.43
CA ILE A 192 8.75 -17.08 10.81
C ILE A 192 8.97 -15.63 11.23
N LYS A 193 7.90 -14.99 11.74
CA LYS A 193 8.02 -13.72 12.45
C LYS A 193 8.52 -14.00 13.85
N SER A 194 9.79 -13.69 14.10
CA SER A 194 10.43 -13.81 15.40
C SER A 194 11.22 -12.55 15.71
N ASP A 195 11.19 -12.14 16.98
CA ASP A 195 12.00 -11.04 17.51
C ASP A 195 13.45 -11.47 17.77
N ASP A 196 13.76 -12.77 17.73
CA ASP A 196 15.11 -13.33 17.87
C ASP A 196 15.77 -13.65 16.52
N CYS A 197 17.01 -14.12 16.58
CA CYS A 197 17.82 -14.45 15.41
C CYS A 197 18.10 -15.95 15.33
N GLU A 198 17.17 -16.75 15.84
CA GLU A 198 17.37 -18.20 15.91
C GLU A 198 17.17 -18.88 14.55
N THR A 199 17.81 -20.05 14.41
CA THR A 199 17.80 -21.00 13.29
C THR A 199 18.38 -20.52 11.94
N PHE A 200 17.89 -19.41 11.38
CA PHE A 200 18.18 -19.01 9.99
C PHE A 200 18.89 -17.66 9.87
N TRP A 201 19.45 -17.13 10.96
CA TRP A 201 20.06 -15.80 10.98
C TRP A 201 21.44 -15.85 11.62
N ASP A 202 22.38 -15.12 11.04
CA ASP A 202 23.68 -14.81 11.61
C ASP A 202 23.57 -13.51 12.39
N LYS A 203 23.87 -13.54 13.70
CA LYS A 203 23.83 -12.36 14.57
C LYS A 203 25.22 -11.74 14.69
N ASP A 204 25.32 -10.45 14.38
CA ASP A 204 26.51 -9.67 14.71
C ASP A 204 26.57 -9.45 16.23
N PRO A 205 27.59 -9.97 16.93
CA PRO A 205 27.71 -9.78 18.37
C PRO A 205 27.91 -8.32 18.77
N LEU A 206 28.39 -7.45 17.87
CA LEU A 206 28.63 -6.03 18.15
C LEU A 206 27.35 -5.19 18.00
N THR A 207 26.74 -5.22 16.82
CA THR A 207 25.57 -4.37 16.53
C THR A 207 24.24 -5.01 16.91
N HIS A 208 24.27 -6.30 17.28
CA HIS A 208 23.10 -7.15 17.49
C HIS A 208 22.16 -7.28 16.29
N SER A 209 22.55 -6.74 15.12
CA SER A 209 21.84 -6.93 13.87
C SER A 209 21.92 -8.39 13.42
N CYS A 210 20.90 -8.84 12.71
CA CYS A 210 20.76 -10.21 12.28
C CYS A 210 20.57 -10.28 10.78
N TYR A 211 21.29 -11.19 10.15
CA TYR A 211 21.43 -11.29 8.70
C TYR A 211 21.06 -12.70 8.23
N GLN A 212 20.25 -12.81 7.19
CA GLN A 212 19.86 -14.09 6.60
C GLN A 212 20.30 -14.13 5.13
N PHE A 213 21.19 -15.07 4.80
CA PHE A 213 21.71 -15.25 3.45
C PHE A 213 20.98 -16.38 2.72
N ASN A 214 20.15 -16.02 1.74
CA ASN A 214 19.33 -16.96 0.98
C ASN A 214 20.03 -17.41 -0.31
N PHE A 215 21.20 -18.05 -0.20
CA PHE A 215 22.05 -18.41 -1.34
C PHE A 215 21.41 -19.36 -2.37
N GLN A 216 20.49 -20.22 -1.93
CA GLN A 216 19.83 -21.19 -2.80
C GLN A 216 18.59 -20.63 -3.50
N SER A 217 18.14 -19.43 -3.10
CA SER A 217 16.94 -18.80 -3.65
C SER A 217 17.21 -18.07 -4.95
N THR A 218 16.20 -17.99 -5.81
CA THR A 218 16.27 -17.26 -7.08
C THR A 218 14.99 -16.43 -7.25
N LEU A 219 14.98 -15.22 -6.70
CA LEU A 219 13.84 -14.31 -6.69
C LEU A 219 14.18 -12.97 -7.35
N SER A 220 13.20 -12.32 -7.97
CA SER A 220 13.32 -10.91 -8.36
C SER A 220 13.53 -10.03 -7.12
N TRP A 221 13.99 -8.79 -7.30
CA TRP A 221 14.23 -7.88 -6.18
C TRP A 221 12.96 -7.65 -5.35
N SER A 222 11.81 -7.47 -6.01
CA SER A 222 10.52 -7.27 -5.33
C SER A 222 10.04 -8.51 -4.56
N GLU A 223 10.23 -9.70 -5.11
CA GLU A 223 9.87 -10.96 -4.43
C GLU A 223 10.78 -11.21 -3.22
N ALA A 224 12.08 -10.91 -3.35
CA ALA A 224 13.05 -10.97 -2.26
C ALA A 224 12.70 -9.97 -1.14
N TRP A 225 12.34 -8.74 -1.49
CA TRP A 225 11.88 -7.72 -0.53
C TRP A 225 10.64 -8.19 0.24
N ILE A 226 9.63 -8.72 -0.45
CA ILE A 226 8.43 -9.29 0.19
C ILE A 226 8.81 -10.46 1.11
N SER A 227 9.74 -11.33 0.70
CA SER A 227 10.20 -12.46 1.52
C SER A 227 10.89 -12.01 2.82
N CYS A 228 11.67 -10.92 2.80
CA CYS A 228 12.22 -10.32 4.02
C CYS A 228 11.12 -9.70 4.90
N GLN A 229 10.19 -8.96 4.30
CA GLN A 229 9.06 -8.33 5.01
C GLN A 229 8.16 -9.36 5.72
N GLN A 230 8.01 -10.55 5.15
CA GLN A 230 7.30 -11.68 5.79
C GLN A 230 7.92 -12.15 7.10
N GLN A 231 9.21 -11.86 7.32
CA GLN A 231 9.98 -12.22 8.50
C GLN A 231 10.18 -11.05 9.47
N SER A 232 9.39 -9.96 9.33
CA SER A 232 9.57 -8.72 10.09
C SER A 232 10.99 -8.16 9.95
N SER A 233 11.51 -8.20 8.73
CA SER A 233 12.84 -7.75 8.33
C SER A 233 12.75 -7.00 7.02
N ASP A 234 13.87 -6.46 6.54
CA ASP A 234 13.96 -5.87 5.20
C ASP A 234 15.16 -6.46 4.45
N LEU A 235 15.33 -6.13 3.17
CA LEU A 235 16.56 -6.41 2.45
C LEU A 235 17.75 -5.69 3.12
N LEU A 236 18.94 -6.27 2.94
CA LEU A 236 20.17 -5.77 3.56
C LEU A 236 20.43 -4.30 3.22
N SER A 237 20.48 -3.46 4.25
CA SER A 237 21.11 -2.14 4.22
C SER A 237 22.54 -2.22 4.78
N ILE A 238 23.48 -1.52 4.14
CA ILE A 238 24.87 -1.42 4.60
C ILE A 238 25.18 0.04 4.87
N THR A 239 25.17 0.42 6.14
CA THR A 239 25.25 1.82 6.56
C THR A 239 26.65 2.23 7.02
N GLU A 240 27.52 1.25 7.31
CA GLU A 240 28.82 1.47 7.94
C GLU A 240 29.88 0.49 7.44
N LEU A 241 31.16 0.90 7.59
CA LEU A 241 32.30 0.08 7.19
C LEU A 241 32.40 -1.22 8.00
N HIS A 242 32.07 -1.21 9.29
CA HIS A 242 32.02 -2.41 10.14
C HIS A 242 31.03 -3.42 9.56
N GLU A 243 29.80 -2.98 9.26
CA GLU A 243 28.76 -3.81 8.69
C GLU A 243 29.20 -4.41 7.35
N GLN A 244 29.77 -3.61 6.43
CA GLN A 244 30.33 -4.15 5.19
C GLN A 244 31.40 -5.23 5.45
N THR A 245 32.28 -5.00 6.42
CA THR A 245 33.37 -5.93 6.76
C THR A 245 32.83 -7.23 7.35
N TYR A 246 31.82 -7.14 8.22
CA TYR A 246 31.14 -8.30 8.80
C TYR A 246 30.43 -9.13 7.73
N ILE A 247 29.66 -8.47 6.85
CA ILE A 247 29.00 -9.12 5.70
C ILE A 247 30.04 -9.79 4.78
N ASN A 248 31.16 -9.13 4.48
CA ASN A 248 32.24 -9.73 3.70
C ASN A 248 32.81 -11.00 4.34
N GLY A 249 32.94 -11.01 5.68
CA GLY A 249 33.32 -12.19 6.43
C GLY A 249 32.36 -13.36 6.21
N LEU A 250 31.04 -13.11 6.29
CA LEU A 250 30.00 -14.12 6.06
C LEU A 250 29.93 -14.60 4.61
N LEU A 251 30.27 -13.72 3.66
CA LEU A 251 30.33 -14.04 2.23
C LEU A 251 31.59 -14.83 1.83
N THR A 252 32.57 -14.99 2.73
CA THR A 252 33.84 -15.64 2.41
C THR A 252 33.64 -17.12 2.10
N GLY A 253 34.15 -17.58 0.96
CA GLY A 253 34.01 -18.96 0.49
C GLY A 253 32.80 -19.20 -0.43
N TYR A 254 31.96 -18.19 -0.66
CA TYR A 254 30.84 -18.25 -1.60
C TYR A 254 31.14 -17.46 -2.88
N SER A 255 30.68 -17.96 -4.03
CA SER A 255 30.69 -17.24 -5.31
C SER A 255 29.26 -16.89 -5.69
N ALA A 256 28.82 -15.66 -5.38
CA ALA A 256 27.44 -15.25 -5.55
C ALA A 256 27.29 -13.74 -5.80
N THR A 257 26.17 -13.37 -6.40
CA THR A 257 25.68 -12.00 -6.55
C THR A 257 24.30 -11.95 -5.94
N LEU A 258 24.14 -11.23 -4.83
CA LEU A 258 22.93 -11.25 -4.02
C LEU A 258 22.24 -9.88 -4.05
N TRP A 259 20.90 -9.87 -4.06
CA TRP A 259 20.12 -8.67 -3.85
C TRP A 259 20.35 -8.09 -2.46
N ILE A 260 20.46 -6.76 -2.42
CA ILE A 260 20.48 -5.92 -1.21
C ILE A 260 19.38 -4.86 -1.35
N GLY A 261 19.11 -4.09 -0.29
CA GLY A 261 18.00 -3.12 -0.25
C GLY A 261 18.22 -1.85 -1.07
N LEU A 262 19.41 -1.67 -1.64
CA LEU A 262 19.79 -0.48 -2.41
C LEU A 262 18.98 -0.43 -3.72
N ASN A 263 18.29 0.67 -4.00
CA ASN A 263 17.48 0.85 -5.20
C ASN A 263 17.28 2.34 -5.53
N ASP A 264 16.90 2.66 -6.75
CA ASP A 264 16.49 3.99 -7.22
C ASP A 264 15.12 3.91 -7.93
N LEU A 265 14.22 3.07 -7.40
CA LEU A 265 12.87 2.86 -7.94
C LEU A 265 11.95 4.09 -7.82
N ASP A 266 12.30 5.03 -6.94
CA ASP A 266 11.63 6.33 -6.83
C ASP A 266 12.17 7.28 -7.91
N ILE A 267 11.33 7.55 -8.93
CA ILE A 267 11.71 8.33 -10.11
C ILE A 267 12.07 9.78 -9.76
N ASP A 268 11.42 10.34 -8.73
CA ASP A 268 11.70 11.71 -8.27
C ASP A 268 12.83 11.73 -7.21
N GLY A 269 13.30 10.54 -6.80
CA GLY A 269 14.34 10.31 -5.82
C GLY A 269 15.70 9.94 -6.44
N GLY A 270 16.60 9.46 -5.58
CA GLY A 270 17.89 8.89 -5.99
C GLY A 270 18.09 7.52 -5.33
N TRP A 271 19.33 7.03 -5.32
CA TRP A 271 19.67 5.78 -4.62
C TRP A 271 19.30 5.85 -3.14
N GLN A 272 18.58 4.84 -2.67
CA GLN A 272 18.05 4.71 -1.31
C GLN A 272 18.03 3.26 -0.85
N TRP A 273 17.93 3.04 0.47
CA TRP A 273 17.72 1.72 1.05
C TRP A 273 16.22 1.45 1.25
N SER A 274 15.79 0.21 0.98
CA SER A 274 14.39 -0.22 1.12
C SER A 274 13.85 -0.19 2.56
N ASP A 275 14.74 -0.26 3.55
CA ASP A 275 14.41 -0.20 4.98
C ASP A 275 14.35 1.23 5.54
N GLY A 276 14.58 2.24 4.70
CA GLY A 276 14.62 3.65 5.08
C GLY A 276 15.94 4.12 5.70
N SER A 277 16.94 3.25 5.85
CA SER A 277 18.27 3.62 6.34
C SER A 277 18.93 4.71 5.48
N PRO A 278 19.80 5.56 6.04
CA PRO A 278 20.55 6.55 5.28
C PRO A 278 21.57 5.90 4.35
N LEU A 279 21.62 6.34 3.11
CA LEU A 279 22.70 6.01 2.19
C LEU A 279 23.96 6.88 2.48
N LYS A 280 24.60 6.64 3.63
CA LYS A 280 25.80 7.38 4.10
C LYS A 280 27.14 6.70 3.77
N TYR A 281 27.09 5.42 3.42
CA TYR A 281 28.23 4.60 3.06
C TYR A 281 28.04 4.06 1.63
N LEU A 282 29.11 4.10 0.82
CA LEU A 282 29.08 3.66 -0.57
C LEU A 282 30.23 2.69 -0.81
N ASN A 283 29.92 1.53 -1.40
CA ASN A 283 30.93 0.52 -1.78
C ASN A 283 30.72 0.00 -3.21
N TRP A 284 30.39 0.91 -4.13
CA TRP A 284 30.26 0.61 -5.55
C TRP A 284 31.54 -0.03 -6.14
N GLU A 285 31.37 -0.92 -7.10
CA GLU A 285 32.45 -1.38 -7.95
C GLU A 285 32.95 -0.27 -8.89
N SER A 286 34.14 -0.44 -9.46
CA SER A 286 34.62 0.49 -10.50
C SER A 286 33.57 0.59 -11.60
N ASP A 287 33.29 1.82 -12.05
CA ASP A 287 32.34 2.10 -13.13
C ASP A 287 30.88 1.74 -12.79
N GLN A 288 30.53 1.78 -11.48
CA GLN A 288 29.17 1.64 -10.96
C GLN A 288 28.76 2.86 -10.11
N PRO A 289 27.47 3.20 -10.04
CA PRO A 289 26.36 2.58 -10.80
C PRO A 289 26.51 2.84 -12.30
N ALA A 290 26.21 1.83 -13.12
CA ALA A 290 26.17 1.99 -14.56
C ALA A 290 25.01 2.91 -14.92
N ASN A 291 25.24 3.85 -15.84
CA ASN A 291 24.21 4.73 -16.41
C ASN A 291 23.29 3.97 -17.38
N SER A 292 22.73 2.85 -16.94
CA SER A 292 21.73 2.10 -17.69
C SER A 292 20.36 2.34 -17.06
N LEU A 293 19.42 2.74 -17.89
CA LEU A 293 18.04 3.04 -17.49
C LEU A 293 17.29 1.80 -16.94
N GLU A 294 17.81 0.60 -17.19
CA GLU A 294 17.13 -0.67 -16.84
C GLU A 294 17.58 -1.24 -15.49
N GLU A 295 18.74 -0.82 -14.97
CA GLU A 295 19.37 -1.39 -13.78
C GLU A 295 19.11 -0.54 -12.53
N ASN A 296 17.94 -0.74 -11.90
CA ASN A 296 17.46 0.10 -10.80
C ASN A 296 17.59 -0.53 -9.39
N CYS A 297 18.22 -1.71 -9.30
CA CYS A 297 18.32 -2.46 -8.05
C CYS A 297 19.76 -2.89 -7.77
N GLY A 298 20.20 -2.69 -6.53
CA GLY A 298 21.56 -2.96 -6.08
C GLY A 298 21.80 -4.41 -5.71
N VAL A 299 22.97 -4.92 -6.06
CA VAL A 299 23.47 -6.23 -5.65
C VAL A 299 24.81 -6.11 -4.95
N ILE A 300 25.09 -7.01 -4.02
CA ILE A 300 26.42 -7.26 -3.47
C ILE A 300 27.07 -8.46 -4.16
N ARG A 301 28.34 -8.34 -4.55
CA ARG A 301 29.08 -9.37 -5.29
C ARG A 301 30.25 -9.92 -4.49
N THR A 302 30.32 -11.24 -4.30
CA THR A 302 31.45 -11.86 -3.58
C THR A 302 32.74 -11.84 -4.41
N GLU A 303 32.63 -11.97 -5.74
CA GLU A 303 33.76 -11.93 -6.69
C GLU A 303 34.55 -10.61 -6.63
N SER A 304 33.90 -9.51 -6.27
CA SER A 304 34.50 -8.19 -6.10
C SER A 304 34.67 -7.81 -4.63
N SER A 305 34.80 -8.80 -3.74
CA SER A 305 35.01 -8.61 -2.28
C SER A 305 33.90 -7.78 -1.62
N GLY A 306 32.65 -8.05 -2.00
CA GLY A 306 31.46 -7.41 -1.43
C GLY A 306 31.16 -6.02 -1.97
N ARG A 307 31.74 -5.63 -3.11
CA ARG A 307 31.37 -4.41 -3.81
C ARG A 307 30.01 -4.51 -4.47
N TRP A 308 29.42 -3.34 -4.74
CA TRP A 308 28.05 -3.21 -5.21
C TRP A 308 27.98 -2.94 -6.71
N GLN A 309 26.93 -3.46 -7.36
CA GLN A 309 26.54 -3.11 -8.73
C GLN A 309 25.05 -2.81 -8.76
N ASN A 310 24.59 -2.08 -9.78
CA ASN A 310 23.17 -2.03 -10.11
C ASN A 310 22.82 -3.06 -11.19
N LYS A 311 21.61 -3.61 -11.12
CA LYS A 311 21.08 -4.67 -11.98
C LYS A 311 19.57 -4.50 -12.21
N ASP A 312 19.06 -5.11 -13.28
CA ASP A 312 17.62 -5.14 -13.58
C ASP A 312 16.87 -5.88 -12.46
N CYS A 313 15.97 -5.17 -11.79
CA CYS A 313 15.18 -5.67 -10.66
C CYS A 313 14.37 -6.95 -10.97
N GLY A 314 14.06 -7.21 -12.24
CA GLY A 314 13.26 -8.35 -12.67
C GLY A 314 14.03 -9.68 -12.72
N ILE A 315 15.36 -9.66 -12.66
CA ILE A 315 16.16 -10.89 -12.76
C ILE A 315 16.16 -11.66 -11.44
N ALA A 316 16.10 -12.99 -11.54
CA ALA A 316 16.07 -13.85 -10.37
C ALA A 316 17.48 -14.03 -9.77
N ARG A 317 17.65 -13.72 -8.48
CA ARG A 317 18.91 -13.89 -7.73
C ARG A 317 18.69 -14.33 -6.28
N PRO A 318 19.76 -14.85 -5.64
CA PRO A 318 19.85 -14.91 -4.18
C PRO A 318 19.70 -13.52 -3.56
N TYR A 319 19.39 -13.44 -2.27
CA TYR A 319 19.19 -12.17 -1.57
C TYR A 319 19.60 -12.27 -0.10
N VAL A 320 19.74 -11.12 0.55
CA VAL A 320 20.08 -11.02 1.97
C VAL A 320 19.03 -10.19 2.71
N CYS A 321 18.49 -10.72 3.80
CA CYS A 321 17.63 -9.97 4.71
C CYS A 321 18.42 -9.47 5.92
N LYS A 322 17.98 -8.36 6.50
CA LYS A 322 18.50 -7.74 7.72
C LYS A 322 17.35 -7.38 8.65
N LYS A 323 17.51 -7.67 9.95
CA LYS A 323 16.65 -7.14 11.01
C LYS A 323 17.46 -6.77 12.25
N LYS A 324 16.94 -5.85 13.05
CA LYS A 324 17.46 -5.53 14.39
C LYS A 324 16.47 -6.02 15.45
N PRO A 325 16.85 -6.95 16.34
CA PRO A 325 16.04 -7.31 17.51
C PRO A 325 15.82 -6.08 18.39
N LYS A 326 14.62 -5.93 18.96
CA LYS A 326 14.36 -4.89 19.98
C LYS A 326 15.16 -5.23 21.25
N SER A 327 16.23 -4.50 21.56
CA SER A 327 17.05 -4.74 22.76
C SER A 327 16.45 -4.09 24.01
N ASN A 328 16.51 -4.80 25.15
CA ASN A 328 16.07 -4.33 26.47
C ASN A 328 17.21 -3.82 27.39
N ASP A 329 18.39 -3.47 26.86
CA ASP A 329 19.53 -2.98 27.67
C ASP A 329 20.01 -1.56 27.27
N PRO A 330 20.54 -0.77 28.23
CA PRO A 330 20.79 0.67 28.07
C PRO A 330 22.10 0.95 27.31
N VAL A 331 21.99 1.77 26.27
CA VAL A 331 23.07 2.11 25.32
C VAL A 331 24.04 3.14 25.91
N THR A 332 25.36 2.91 25.75
CA THR A 332 26.40 3.97 25.80
C THR A 332 26.76 4.38 24.38
N THR A 333 26.41 5.61 23.97
CA THR A 333 26.53 6.13 22.59
C THR A 333 27.79 6.98 22.37
N ASP A 334 28.54 6.67 21.29
CA ASP A 334 29.13 7.71 20.43
C ASP A 334 27.96 8.59 19.95
N ILE A 335 28.06 9.91 20.07
CA ILE A 335 26.90 10.80 19.94
C ILE A 335 26.48 10.91 18.46
N GLU A 336 25.59 10.01 18.05
CA GLU A 336 24.93 9.96 16.75
C GLU A 336 23.65 10.83 16.72
N GLU A 337 23.14 11.21 17.88
CA GLU A 337 21.88 11.95 18.07
C GLU A 337 21.96 13.02 19.17
N LEU A 338 21.33 14.16 18.93
CA LEU A 338 21.28 15.31 19.85
C LEU A 338 19.86 15.86 19.97
N TRP A 339 19.38 16.14 21.17
CA TRP A 339 18.07 16.77 21.36
C TRP A 339 18.02 18.21 20.80
N ILE A 340 16.95 18.52 20.07
CA ILE A 340 16.53 19.87 19.71
C ILE A 340 15.17 20.22 20.31
N GLY A 341 14.78 21.48 20.20
CA GLY A 341 13.58 21.99 20.85
C GLY A 341 12.25 21.64 20.18
N LEU A 342 12.24 20.94 19.04
CA LEU A 342 11.00 20.60 18.31
C LEU A 342 10.37 19.37 18.95
N ASN A 343 9.06 19.43 19.20
CA ASN A 343 8.33 18.37 19.91
C ASN A 343 6.83 18.47 19.64
N ASP A 344 6.11 17.37 19.74
CA ASP A 344 4.65 17.27 19.62
C ASP A 344 4.02 16.77 20.94
N ILE A 345 4.73 16.90 22.07
CA ILE A 345 4.28 16.51 23.42
C ILE A 345 2.91 17.11 23.78
N LYS A 346 2.66 18.37 23.40
CA LYS A 346 1.38 19.03 23.71
C LYS A 346 0.23 18.51 22.86
N LEU A 347 0.52 18.08 21.63
CA LEU A 347 -0.43 17.60 20.66
C LEU A 347 0.29 16.73 19.65
N GLN A 348 0.08 15.42 19.73
CA GLN A 348 0.75 14.43 18.89
C GLN A 348 0.70 14.82 17.39
N MET A 349 1.72 14.45 16.61
CA MET A 349 1.93 14.79 15.20
C MET A 349 1.88 16.30 14.87
N ASN A 350 1.83 17.18 15.87
CA ASN A 350 1.83 18.63 15.73
C ASN A 350 3.04 19.22 16.42
N PHE A 351 4.16 19.13 15.69
CA PHE A 351 5.46 19.61 16.15
C PHE A 351 5.45 21.14 16.34
N GLU A 352 5.82 21.58 17.54
CA GLU A 352 6.03 22.95 17.93
C GLU A 352 7.42 23.13 18.55
N TRP A 353 7.97 24.35 18.45
CA TRP A 353 9.20 24.67 19.17
C TRP A 353 8.91 24.89 20.65
N SER A 354 9.75 24.32 21.50
CA SER A 354 9.71 24.49 22.97
C SER A 354 9.88 25.95 23.41
N ASP A 355 10.49 26.81 22.59
CA ASP A 355 10.61 28.25 22.84
C ASP A 355 9.39 29.07 22.38
N GLY A 356 8.36 28.41 21.81
CA GLY A 356 7.13 29.02 21.33
C GLY A 356 7.27 29.74 19.98
N SER A 357 8.44 29.68 19.34
CA SER A 357 8.61 30.24 17.99
C SER A 357 7.81 29.44 16.95
N PRO A 358 7.32 30.09 15.88
CA PRO A 358 6.63 29.40 14.79
C PRO A 358 7.57 28.47 14.01
N VAL A 359 7.09 27.29 13.65
CA VAL A 359 7.81 26.34 12.80
C VAL A 359 7.71 26.77 11.34
N HIS A 360 8.75 27.43 10.83
CA HIS A 360 8.81 27.90 9.43
C HIS A 360 9.60 26.99 8.49
N LEU A 361 10.44 26.11 9.05
CA LEU A 361 11.34 25.22 8.33
C LEU A 361 11.32 23.87 9.02
N THR A 362 11.32 22.81 8.21
CA THR A 362 11.61 21.46 8.69
C THR A 362 12.72 20.83 7.86
N HIS A 363 13.59 20.05 8.51
CA HIS A 363 14.73 19.39 7.86
C HIS A 363 14.83 17.93 8.26
N TRP A 364 13.72 17.20 8.10
CA TRP A 364 13.60 15.79 8.45
C TRP A 364 14.57 14.90 7.68
N HIS A 365 15.00 13.83 8.35
CA HIS A 365 15.65 12.70 7.70
C HIS A 365 14.64 11.99 6.77
N PRO A 366 15.06 11.37 5.65
CA PRO A 366 14.18 10.53 4.86
C PRO A 366 13.35 9.57 5.72
N PHE A 367 12.05 9.50 5.41
CA PHE A 367 11.03 8.73 6.13
C PHE A 367 10.62 9.26 7.51
N GLU A 368 11.25 10.34 7.99
CA GLU A 368 10.83 11.05 9.21
C GLU A 368 9.87 12.22 8.91
N PRO A 369 8.96 12.57 9.85
CA PRO A 369 8.74 11.91 11.12
C PRO A 369 7.89 10.63 10.99
N ASN A 370 8.31 9.53 11.60
CA ASN A 370 7.75 8.20 11.36
C ASN A 370 6.90 7.65 12.52
N ASN A 371 6.99 8.25 13.71
CA ASN A 371 6.31 7.82 14.94
C ASN A 371 6.32 6.28 15.14
N PHE A 372 7.52 5.70 15.20
CA PHE A 372 7.78 4.27 15.07
C PHE A 372 7.10 3.40 16.15
N ALA A 373 6.60 2.24 15.73
CA ALA A 373 6.26 1.08 16.58
C ALA A 373 5.33 1.31 17.81
N ASN A 374 4.26 2.12 17.67
CA ASN A 374 3.34 2.47 18.77
C ASN A 374 4.01 3.18 19.97
N GLY A 375 5.17 3.83 19.76
CA GLY A 375 5.84 4.68 20.73
C GLY A 375 5.32 6.11 20.73
N GLN A 376 5.44 6.82 21.85
CA GLN A 376 5.27 8.27 21.97
C GLN A 376 6.60 8.93 21.56
N GLU A 377 6.87 9.00 20.25
CA GLU A 377 8.08 9.63 19.71
C GLU A 377 7.93 11.15 19.62
N ASP A 378 7.62 11.77 20.76
CA ASP A 378 7.05 13.11 20.77
C ASP A 378 8.13 14.24 20.77
N CYS A 379 9.41 13.85 20.66
CA CYS A 379 10.56 14.74 20.78
C CYS A 379 11.50 14.56 19.60
N VAL A 380 12.17 15.62 19.17
CA VAL A 380 12.98 15.57 17.94
C VAL A 380 14.47 15.66 18.25
N THR A 381 15.24 14.80 17.61
CA THR A 381 16.70 14.80 17.61
C THR A 381 17.26 15.31 16.27
N LEU A 382 18.47 15.87 16.31
CA LEU A 382 19.35 15.99 15.15
C LEU A 382 20.10 14.67 14.99
N TRP A 383 20.01 14.08 13.81
CA TRP A 383 20.61 12.80 13.46
C TRP A 383 21.66 12.92 12.37
N GLY A 384 22.80 12.26 12.60
CA GLY A 384 23.91 12.17 11.66
C GLY A 384 24.65 13.49 11.40
N VAL A 385 25.68 13.42 10.56
CA VAL A 385 26.60 14.56 10.27
C VAL A 385 25.98 15.68 9.43
N GLU A 386 24.82 15.44 8.82
CA GLU A 386 24.08 16.43 8.02
C GLU A 386 23.11 17.29 8.87
N GLY A 387 22.85 16.89 10.13
CA GLY A 387 21.92 17.60 11.00
C GLY A 387 20.47 17.52 10.54
N ARG A 388 20.04 16.37 10.00
CA ARG A 388 18.64 16.10 9.66
C ARG A 388 17.86 15.65 10.89
N TRP A 389 16.55 15.77 10.87
CA TRP A 389 15.73 15.61 12.07
C TRP A 389 15.10 14.23 12.14
N ASN A 390 15.06 13.64 13.33
CA ASN A 390 14.43 12.36 13.63
C ASN A 390 13.50 12.55 14.83
N ASP A 391 12.22 12.20 14.73
CA ASP A 391 11.34 12.14 15.90
C ASP A 391 11.64 10.85 16.67
N GLY A 392 11.62 10.95 18.00
CA GLY A 392 12.07 9.87 18.86
C GLY A 392 11.50 10.00 20.27
N PRO A 393 11.56 8.92 21.07
CA PRO A 393 10.96 8.90 22.39
C PRO A 393 11.59 9.95 23.31
N CYS A 394 10.79 10.85 23.87
CA CYS A 394 11.26 11.90 24.79
C CYS A 394 12.02 11.38 26.02
N ASN A 395 11.85 10.09 26.36
CA ASN A 395 12.51 9.45 27.49
C ASN A 395 13.95 8.95 27.19
N LEU A 396 14.44 9.09 25.94
CA LEU A 396 15.83 8.77 25.62
C LEU A 396 16.79 9.74 26.32
N THR A 397 17.89 9.20 26.84
CA THR A 397 18.95 9.99 27.46
C THR A 397 20.00 10.33 26.41
N LEU A 398 19.87 11.50 25.79
CA LEU A 398 20.77 12.02 24.76
C LEU A 398 21.34 13.39 25.17
N PRO A 399 22.51 13.80 24.65
CA PRO A 399 22.99 15.17 24.80
C PRO A 399 22.11 16.16 24.03
N SER A 400 22.08 17.44 24.43
CA SER A 400 21.16 18.45 23.88
C SER A 400 21.86 19.72 23.41
N ILE A 401 21.30 20.41 22.41
CA ILE A 401 21.75 21.73 21.97
C ILE A 401 20.75 22.81 22.43
N CYS A 402 21.24 23.88 23.09
CA CYS A 402 20.40 24.98 23.56
C CYS A 402 20.69 26.30 22.81
N LYS A 403 19.66 27.12 22.60
CA LYS A 403 19.72 28.44 21.95
C LYS A 403 19.35 29.54 22.95
N LYS A 404 20.10 30.64 22.97
CA LYS A 404 19.80 31.86 23.76
C LYS A 404 19.95 33.11 22.86
N PRO A 405 19.11 34.15 23.02
CA PRO A 405 19.32 35.42 22.32
C PRO A 405 20.73 35.96 22.59
N SER A 406 21.40 36.45 21.54
CA SER A 406 22.64 37.22 21.70
C SER A 406 22.31 38.50 22.46
N CYS A 407 23.15 38.87 23.43
CA CYS A 407 22.92 40.05 24.26
C CYS A 407 23.22 41.32 23.44
N PHE A 408 22.23 41.76 22.66
CA PHE A 408 22.12 43.11 22.16
C PHE A 408 20.85 43.71 22.75
N SER A 409 21.02 44.88 23.37
CA SER A 409 20.07 45.59 24.22
C SER A 409 18.69 45.75 23.59
N GLU A 410 17.69 45.51 24.44
CA GLU A 410 16.26 45.78 24.29
C GLU A 410 15.95 47.06 23.52
N VAL A 411 15.04 46.94 22.55
CA VAL A 411 14.01 47.95 22.35
C VAL A 411 12.69 47.19 22.33
N GLU A 412 12.02 47.18 23.48
CA GLU A 412 10.61 46.79 23.60
C GLU A 412 9.79 47.81 22.80
N GLU A 413 9.28 47.43 21.63
CA GLU A 413 8.11 48.07 21.04
C GLU A 413 6.92 47.13 21.19
N GLU A 414 5.99 47.53 22.04
CA GLU A 414 4.67 46.94 22.19
C GLU A 414 3.92 46.98 20.84
N VAL A 415 3.82 45.84 20.15
CA VAL A 415 2.82 45.70 19.08
C VAL A 415 1.51 45.25 19.72
N GLN A 416 0.64 46.23 19.87
CA GLN A 416 -0.75 46.14 20.27
C GLN A 416 -1.52 45.14 19.38
N GLU A 417 -2.17 44.14 19.98
CA GLU A 417 -3.09 43.21 19.31
C GLU A 417 -4.24 43.99 18.66
N ASP A 418 -4.14 44.23 17.35
CA ASP A 418 -5.27 44.69 16.54
C ASP A 418 -5.53 43.73 15.38
N ASN A 419 -6.64 42.97 15.51
CA ASN A 419 -7.49 42.40 14.46
C ASN A 419 -6.86 41.58 13.32
N LEU A 420 -6.47 40.31 13.58
CA LEU A 420 -6.46 39.27 12.53
C LEU A 420 -6.66 37.82 13.04
N GLY A 421 -7.43 37.62 14.12
CA GLY A 421 -7.65 36.29 14.72
C GLY A 421 -9.07 35.76 14.47
N CYS A 422 -9.18 34.50 14.04
CA CYS A 422 -10.46 33.79 13.83
C CYS A 422 -11.43 33.87 15.03
N ALA A 423 -12.72 33.65 14.79
CA ALA A 423 -13.72 33.63 15.86
C ALA A 423 -13.37 32.61 16.97
N LYS A 424 -13.80 32.88 18.20
CA LYS A 424 -13.53 31.99 19.36
C LYS A 424 -13.96 30.55 19.05
N GLY A 425 -13.01 29.60 19.15
CA GLY A 425 -13.22 28.18 18.81
C GLY A 425 -12.74 27.78 17.42
N TRP A 426 -12.39 28.74 16.56
CA TRP A 426 -11.76 28.52 15.26
C TRP A 426 -10.24 28.61 15.37
N LYS A 427 -9.54 27.82 14.56
CA LYS A 427 -8.07 27.77 14.50
C LYS A 427 -7.61 28.40 13.19
N LEU A 428 -6.68 29.36 13.29
CA LEU A 428 -6.06 29.99 12.12
C LEU A 428 -4.95 29.09 11.57
N HIS A 429 -4.96 28.85 10.26
CA HIS A 429 -3.87 28.24 9.53
C HIS A 429 -3.79 28.81 8.11
N GLY A 430 -2.62 29.31 7.72
CA GLY A 430 -2.47 30.09 6.49
C GLY A 430 -3.41 31.31 6.49
N SER A 431 -4.18 31.47 5.42
CA SER A 431 -5.18 32.54 5.26
C SER A 431 -6.62 32.11 5.62
N SER A 432 -6.78 30.99 6.33
CA SER A 432 -8.08 30.38 6.59
C SER A 432 -8.28 30.01 8.07
N CYS A 433 -9.53 30.08 8.51
CA CYS A 433 -9.99 29.66 9.82
C CYS A 433 -10.67 28.31 9.72
N TYR A 434 -10.42 27.42 10.68
CA TYR A 434 -10.98 26.06 10.70
C TYR A 434 -11.70 25.77 12.00
N PHE A 435 -12.79 25.02 11.92
CA PHE A 435 -13.60 24.61 13.07
C PHE A 435 -13.94 23.14 12.98
N VAL A 436 -13.98 22.44 14.11
CA VAL A 436 -14.34 21.03 14.15
C VAL A 436 -15.64 20.86 14.93
N GLY A 437 -16.65 20.31 14.28
CA GLY A 437 -17.93 19.93 14.89
C GLY A 437 -17.87 18.52 15.46
N GLU A 438 -18.14 18.38 16.76
CA GLU A 438 -18.11 17.09 17.47
C GLU A 438 -19.37 16.24 17.31
N GLU A 439 -20.43 16.80 16.73
CA GLU A 439 -21.69 16.10 16.52
C GLU A 439 -21.58 15.13 15.32
N SER A 440 -21.93 13.85 15.54
CA SER A 440 -22.00 12.87 14.45
C SER A 440 -23.27 13.05 13.62
N VAL A 441 -23.09 13.51 12.39
CA VAL A 441 -24.14 13.94 11.47
C VAL A 441 -23.97 13.33 10.08
N THR A 442 -25.04 13.32 9.27
CA THR A 442 -24.91 12.96 7.84
C THR A 442 -24.17 14.05 7.07
N PHE A 443 -23.76 13.76 5.83
CA PHE A 443 -23.02 14.73 5.02
C PHE A 443 -23.81 16.04 4.78
N ASP A 444 -25.11 15.92 4.43
CA ASP A 444 -25.99 17.07 4.22
C ASP A 444 -26.22 17.90 5.50
N GLU A 445 -26.29 17.23 6.65
CA GLU A 445 -26.39 17.89 7.95
C GLU A 445 -25.09 18.66 8.27
N ALA A 446 -23.92 18.06 8.02
CA ALA A 446 -22.62 18.71 8.19
C ALA A 446 -22.48 19.95 7.31
N LEU A 447 -22.91 19.87 6.04
CA LEU A 447 -22.91 20.99 5.11
C LEU A 447 -23.76 22.15 5.63
N LYS A 448 -24.98 21.87 6.12
CA LYS A 448 -25.87 22.88 6.73
C LYS A 448 -25.25 23.51 7.97
N LYS A 449 -24.52 22.74 8.78
CA LYS A 449 -23.84 23.23 9.99
C LYS A 449 -22.70 24.20 9.64
N CYS A 450 -21.83 23.86 8.68
CA CYS A 450 -20.76 24.76 8.25
C CYS A 450 -21.32 26.03 7.58
N THR A 451 -22.28 25.88 6.66
CA THR A 451 -22.89 27.02 5.96
C THR A 451 -23.64 27.97 6.91
N GLY A 452 -24.30 27.43 7.94
CA GLY A 452 -24.92 28.22 9.01
C GLY A 452 -23.93 29.12 9.78
N GLN A 453 -22.65 28.77 9.79
CA GLN A 453 -21.55 29.55 10.38
C GLN A 453 -20.79 30.41 9.36
N ARG A 454 -21.35 30.63 8.15
CA ARG A 454 -20.70 31.34 7.04
C ARG A 454 -19.33 30.73 6.66
N SER A 455 -19.29 29.41 6.64
CA SER A 455 -18.12 28.60 6.30
C SER A 455 -18.53 27.45 5.38
N THR A 456 -17.56 26.72 4.84
CA THR A 456 -17.81 25.52 4.02
C THR A 456 -17.24 24.30 4.71
N LEU A 457 -17.59 23.09 4.26
CA LEU A 457 -16.81 21.91 4.62
C LEU A 457 -15.36 22.09 4.14
N VAL A 458 -14.43 21.45 4.84
CA VAL A 458 -13.00 21.59 4.58
C VAL A 458 -12.62 21.08 3.19
N THR A 459 -11.83 21.88 2.47
CA THR A 459 -11.08 21.48 1.27
C THR A 459 -9.61 21.34 1.63
N ILE A 460 -8.94 20.34 1.05
CA ILE A 460 -7.53 20.02 1.34
C ILE A 460 -6.76 20.04 0.01
N LEU A 461 -5.98 21.09 -0.20
CA LEU A 461 -5.37 21.39 -1.51
C LEU A 461 -3.92 20.94 -1.61
N ASN A 462 -3.25 20.69 -0.49
CA ASN A 462 -1.85 20.27 -0.44
C ASN A 462 -1.53 19.49 0.84
N ARG A 463 -0.34 18.90 0.88
CA ARG A 463 0.14 18.08 2.01
C ARG A 463 0.25 18.84 3.34
N PHE A 464 0.42 20.17 3.31
CA PHE A 464 0.53 20.99 4.53
C PHE A 464 -0.84 21.26 5.14
N GLU A 465 -1.84 21.61 4.32
CA GLU A 465 -3.24 21.69 4.77
C GLU A 465 -3.70 20.34 5.34
N GLN A 466 -3.38 19.23 4.67
CA GLN A 466 -3.66 17.87 5.17
C GLN A 466 -3.09 17.65 6.57
N SER A 467 -1.82 18.01 6.78
CA SER A 467 -1.13 17.84 8.07
C SER A 467 -1.78 18.69 9.17
N PHE A 468 -2.14 19.93 8.87
CA PHE A 468 -2.88 20.77 9.81
C PHE A 468 -4.25 20.20 10.15
N ILE A 469 -4.99 19.68 9.15
CA ILE A 469 -6.28 19.03 9.39
C ILE A 469 -6.13 17.76 10.26
N ILE A 470 -5.07 16.98 10.08
CA ILE A 470 -4.72 15.86 10.97
C ILE A 470 -4.56 16.34 12.41
N SER A 471 -3.83 17.44 12.64
CA SER A 471 -3.67 18.03 13.99
C SER A 471 -5.00 18.40 14.66
N LEU A 472 -6.01 18.79 13.86
CA LEU A 472 -7.33 19.13 14.39
C LEU A 472 -8.14 17.92 14.85
N ILE A 473 -7.92 16.76 14.23
CA ILE A 473 -8.69 15.53 14.49
C ILE A 473 -7.96 14.51 15.35
N LEU A 474 -6.67 14.69 15.59
CA LEU A 474 -5.88 13.75 16.37
C LEU A 474 -6.38 13.64 17.81
N GLY A 475 -6.38 12.41 18.35
CA GLY A 475 -6.94 12.10 19.66
C GLY A 475 -8.47 12.09 19.72
N ARG A 476 -9.16 12.43 18.63
CA ARG A 476 -10.63 12.35 18.55
C ARG A 476 -11.06 11.00 17.98
N SER A 477 -12.17 10.48 18.50
CA SER A 477 -12.82 9.29 17.97
C SER A 477 -13.86 9.63 16.89
N GLY A 478 -14.06 8.68 15.98
CA GLY A 478 -14.99 8.80 14.85
C GLY A 478 -14.33 9.40 13.61
N ASN A 479 -15.05 9.40 12.49
CA ASN A 479 -14.56 9.93 11.22
C ASN A 479 -14.99 11.39 11.03
N PHE A 480 -14.34 12.12 10.12
CA PHE A 480 -14.62 13.54 9.88
C PHE A 480 -14.93 13.82 8.40
N TRP A 481 -16.12 14.35 8.10
CA TRP A 481 -16.51 14.76 6.76
C TRP A 481 -15.60 15.85 6.20
N THR A 482 -15.23 15.68 4.93
CA THR A 482 -14.59 16.70 4.08
C THR A 482 -15.58 17.20 3.03
N ALA A 483 -15.20 18.20 2.23
CA ALA A 483 -16.01 18.68 1.11
C ALA A 483 -15.88 17.84 -0.17
N LEU A 484 -15.10 16.75 -0.18
CA LEU A 484 -14.86 15.93 -1.37
C LEU A 484 -15.97 14.89 -1.53
N GLN A 485 -16.57 14.82 -2.72
CA GLN A 485 -17.60 13.84 -3.06
C GLN A 485 -17.66 13.56 -4.56
N ASP A 486 -18.32 12.47 -4.94
CA ASP A 486 -18.62 12.13 -6.33
C ASP A 486 -20.14 11.96 -6.59
N ALA A 487 -21.01 12.35 -5.64
CA ALA A 487 -22.44 12.03 -5.71
C ALA A 487 -23.16 12.60 -6.95
N ASN A 488 -22.65 13.71 -7.50
CA ASN A 488 -23.18 14.31 -8.73
C ASN A 488 -22.63 13.64 -10.00
N HIS A 489 -21.44 13.04 -9.93
CA HIS A 489 -20.74 12.39 -11.04
C HIS A 489 -20.01 11.13 -10.51
N PRO A 490 -20.71 10.00 -10.36
CA PRO A 490 -20.14 8.79 -9.76
C PRO A 490 -18.81 8.40 -10.43
N GLY A 491 -17.76 8.23 -9.62
CA GLY A 491 -16.40 7.94 -10.08
C GLY A 491 -15.49 9.16 -10.30
N VAL A 492 -16.01 10.39 -10.29
CA VAL A 492 -15.20 11.63 -10.39
C VAL A 492 -15.39 12.48 -9.14
N PHE A 493 -14.40 12.45 -8.25
CA PHE A 493 -14.42 13.20 -7.01
C PHE A 493 -14.10 14.68 -7.24
N GLN A 494 -14.94 15.56 -6.69
CA GLN A 494 -14.80 17.01 -6.82
C GLN A 494 -15.03 17.70 -5.48
N TRP A 495 -14.27 18.76 -5.21
CA TRP A 495 -14.53 19.63 -4.07
C TRP A 495 -15.81 20.42 -4.31
N MET A 496 -16.69 20.49 -3.31
CA MET A 496 -17.92 21.27 -3.40
C MET A 496 -17.72 22.77 -3.70
N GLY A 497 -16.53 23.31 -3.42
CA GLY A 497 -16.14 24.69 -3.74
C GLY A 497 -15.77 24.92 -5.21
N GLY A 498 -15.63 23.85 -6.01
CA GLY A 498 -15.15 23.92 -7.39
C GLY A 498 -13.63 24.01 -7.54
N ASP A 499 -12.89 23.99 -6.43
CA ASP A 499 -11.42 23.92 -6.43
C ASP A 499 -10.96 22.64 -7.15
N ALA A 500 -9.82 22.72 -7.84
CA ALA A 500 -9.21 21.54 -8.46
C ALA A 500 -8.71 20.56 -7.38
N VAL A 501 -8.86 19.26 -7.63
CA VAL A 501 -8.30 18.21 -6.76
C VAL A 501 -6.81 18.05 -7.07
N SER A 502 -5.97 18.89 -6.46
CA SER A 502 -4.51 18.91 -6.66
C SER A 502 -3.73 17.98 -5.73
N PHE A 503 -4.40 17.40 -4.73
CA PHE A 503 -3.80 16.54 -3.71
C PHE A 503 -4.79 15.45 -3.32
N THR A 504 -4.29 14.23 -3.07
CA THR A 504 -5.08 13.12 -2.54
C THR A 504 -4.29 12.33 -1.50
N ASN A 505 -4.97 11.76 -0.51
CA ASN A 505 -4.37 10.95 0.55
C ASN A 505 -5.25 9.73 0.92
N TRP A 506 -5.56 8.91 -0.08
CA TRP A 506 -6.48 7.78 0.03
C TRP A 506 -5.98 6.68 0.96
N ASN A 507 -6.91 6.07 1.68
CA ASN A 507 -6.63 4.86 2.46
C ASN A 507 -6.46 3.63 1.56
N ARG A 508 -5.96 2.52 2.11
CA ARG A 508 -5.76 1.27 1.35
C ARG A 508 -7.08 0.83 0.70
N ASN A 509 -7.03 0.52 -0.60
CA ASN A 509 -8.18 0.12 -1.43
C ASN A 509 -9.27 1.21 -1.59
N GLN A 510 -8.95 2.49 -1.39
CA GLN A 510 -9.85 3.62 -1.66
C GLN A 510 -9.36 4.45 -2.87
N PRO A 511 -10.25 5.14 -3.60
CA PRO A 511 -11.71 5.13 -3.46
C PRO A 511 -12.34 3.83 -4.00
N GLY A 512 -13.35 3.31 -3.30
CA GLY A 512 -14.08 2.11 -3.75
C GLY A 512 -15.10 2.39 -4.89
N TYR A 513 -15.57 1.33 -5.57
CA TYR A 513 -16.45 1.42 -6.76
C TYR A 513 -17.84 2.03 -6.55
N LYS A 514 -18.33 2.11 -5.31
CA LYS A 514 -19.72 2.50 -5.02
C LYS A 514 -19.93 4.01 -4.95
N GLY A 515 -18.86 4.81 -5.02
CA GLY A 515 -18.90 6.26 -4.84
C GLY A 515 -19.39 6.65 -3.43
N GLY A 516 -19.39 7.95 -3.16
CA GLY A 516 -19.91 8.54 -1.93
C GLY A 516 -19.23 9.85 -1.55
N CYS A 517 -19.27 10.12 -0.25
CA CYS A 517 -18.71 11.31 0.36
C CYS A 517 -17.47 10.92 1.17
N VAL A 518 -16.47 11.78 1.16
CA VAL A 518 -15.16 11.45 1.72
C VAL A 518 -15.06 11.88 3.18
N VAL A 519 -14.61 10.95 4.02
CA VAL A 519 -14.25 11.20 5.41
C VAL A 519 -12.76 11.00 5.65
N LEU A 520 -12.23 11.70 6.64
CA LEU A 520 -10.94 11.40 7.25
C LEU A 520 -11.14 10.32 8.31
N ALA A 521 -10.35 9.25 8.20
CA ALA A 521 -10.29 8.20 9.20
C ALA A 521 -9.54 8.67 10.46
N THR A 522 -9.77 7.99 11.57
CA THR A 522 -9.06 8.14 12.85
C THR A 522 -8.50 6.80 13.34
N GLY A 523 -7.71 6.80 14.40
CA GLY A 523 -7.02 5.60 14.88
C GLY A 523 -5.77 5.29 14.03
N ASN A 524 -5.53 4.01 13.71
CA ASN A 524 -4.34 3.55 12.98
C ASN A 524 -4.23 4.05 11.53
N SER A 525 -5.28 4.69 11.01
CA SER A 525 -5.35 5.26 9.66
C SER A 525 -5.66 6.76 9.70
N VAL A 526 -5.26 7.45 10.78
CA VAL A 526 -5.62 8.85 10.98
C VAL A 526 -5.24 9.73 9.79
N GLY A 527 -6.20 10.52 9.32
CA GLY A 527 -6.00 11.43 8.19
C GLY A 527 -6.06 10.78 6.81
N LEU A 528 -6.07 9.45 6.69
CA LEU A 528 -6.30 8.79 5.40
C LEU A 528 -7.77 8.90 4.99
N TRP A 529 -8.01 8.96 3.68
CA TRP A 529 -9.32 9.26 3.12
C TRP A 529 -10.10 7.99 2.81
N ASP A 530 -11.31 7.90 3.35
CA ASP A 530 -12.27 6.81 3.14
C ASP A 530 -13.52 7.33 2.43
N VAL A 531 -14.10 6.53 1.54
CA VAL A 531 -15.41 6.84 0.92
C VAL A 531 -16.53 6.19 1.73
N LYS A 532 -17.52 6.97 2.16
CA LYS A 532 -18.70 6.49 2.90
C LYS A 532 -20.00 6.96 2.26
N ASN A 533 -21.09 6.28 2.58
CA ASN A 533 -22.41 6.65 2.08
C ASN A 533 -22.87 7.99 2.67
N CYS A 534 -23.09 9.00 1.82
CA CYS A 534 -23.44 10.37 2.22
C CYS A 534 -24.71 10.47 3.09
N ASN A 535 -25.68 9.57 2.85
CA ASN A 535 -27.04 9.66 3.41
C ASN A 535 -27.20 8.89 4.71
N SER A 536 -26.55 7.73 4.84
CA SER A 536 -26.71 6.84 6.00
C SER A 536 -25.54 6.91 6.99
N PHE A 537 -24.33 7.19 6.51
CA PHE A 537 -23.17 7.26 7.39
C PHE A 537 -23.22 8.54 8.22
N ARG A 538 -22.83 8.44 9.50
CA ARG A 538 -22.77 9.59 10.41
C ARG A 538 -21.33 9.79 10.85
N ALA A 539 -20.83 11.00 10.66
CA ALA A 539 -19.48 11.38 10.99
C ALA A 539 -19.47 12.79 11.57
N LYS A 540 -18.40 13.12 12.28
CA LYS A 540 -18.09 14.51 12.68
C LYS A 540 -17.71 15.31 11.45
N TYR A 541 -17.45 16.61 11.58
CA TYR A 541 -17.19 17.45 10.41
C TYR A 541 -16.20 18.56 10.69
N ILE A 542 -15.52 19.02 9.65
CA ILE A 542 -14.57 20.12 9.72
C ILE A 542 -15.01 21.21 8.76
N CYS A 543 -15.13 22.43 9.28
CA CYS A 543 -15.48 23.61 8.52
C CYS A 543 -14.24 24.47 8.25
N ARG A 544 -14.23 25.15 7.10
CA ARG A 544 -13.21 26.10 6.65
C ARG A 544 -13.87 27.43 6.32
N GLN A 545 -13.27 28.53 6.75
CA GLN A 545 -13.67 29.89 6.43
C GLN A 545 -12.43 30.68 5.97
N ASN A 546 -12.41 31.11 4.72
CA ASN A 546 -11.32 31.95 4.21
C ASN A 546 -11.45 33.37 4.79
N LEU A 547 -10.36 33.94 5.30
CA LEU A 547 -10.35 35.33 5.75
C LEU A 547 -10.32 36.25 4.53
N ALA A 548 -11.29 37.16 4.46
CA ALA A 548 -11.37 38.12 3.37
C ALA A 548 -10.32 39.23 3.56
N THR A 549 -9.12 39.01 3.03
CA THR A 549 -8.15 40.07 2.74
C THR A 549 -8.02 40.22 1.23
N SER A 550 -8.21 41.45 0.77
CA SER A 550 -8.23 41.87 -0.62
C SER A 550 -6.89 41.61 -1.34
N LEU A 551 -7.00 41.03 -2.53
CA LEU A 551 -6.19 41.29 -3.73
C LEU A 551 -4.66 41.20 -3.55
N ASP A 552 -4.11 39.99 -3.67
CA ASP A 552 -3.23 39.59 -4.78
C ASP A 552 -2.79 38.12 -4.59
N PRO A 553 -2.80 37.28 -5.64
CA PRO A 553 -2.24 35.94 -5.53
C PRO A 553 -0.73 36.04 -5.37
N VAL A 554 -0.21 35.53 -4.24
CA VAL A 554 1.22 35.23 -4.11
C VAL A 554 1.56 34.23 -5.23
N PRO A 555 2.51 34.54 -6.13
CA PRO A 555 2.96 33.57 -7.13
C PRO A 555 3.58 32.38 -6.41
N GLY A 556 2.97 31.21 -6.56
CA GLY A 556 3.61 29.96 -6.16
C GLY A 556 4.95 29.80 -6.90
N PRO A 557 5.98 29.22 -6.27
CA PRO A 557 7.21 28.88 -6.97
C PRO A 557 6.95 27.68 -7.88
N GLY A 558 7.08 27.89 -9.19
CA GLY A 558 7.04 26.83 -10.21
C GLY A 558 6.33 27.31 -11.46
N GLU A 559 7.03 27.30 -12.60
CA GLU A 559 6.53 27.71 -13.91
C GLU A 559 5.13 27.17 -14.19
N VAL A 560 4.17 28.06 -14.42
CA VAL A 560 2.89 27.67 -15.01
C VAL A 560 3.18 27.33 -16.46
N THR A 561 3.39 26.05 -16.78
CA THR A 561 3.35 25.59 -18.16
C THR A 561 1.98 26.01 -18.73
N PRO A 562 1.95 26.76 -19.85
CA PRO A 562 0.70 27.27 -20.39
C PRO A 562 -0.21 26.09 -20.74
N THR A 563 -1.43 26.06 -20.18
CA THR A 563 -2.39 24.98 -20.41
C THR A 563 -2.51 24.68 -21.91
N PRO A 564 -2.27 23.43 -22.36
CA PRO A 564 -2.27 23.10 -23.77
C PRO A 564 -3.57 23.47 -24.47
N SER A 565 -3.47 23.88 -25.73
CA SER A 565 -4.61 24.36 -26.51
C SER A 565 -5.49 23.20 -26.95
N VAL A 566 -6.81 23.35 -26.80
CA VAL A 566 -7.80 22.43 -27.37
C VAL A 566 -7.77 22.47 -28.92
N THR A 567 -7.20 23.52 -29.52
CA THR A 567 -7.09 23.69 -30.98
C THR A 567 -5.74 23.26 -31.57
N GLY A 568 -4.85 22.66 -30.77
CA GLY A 568 -3.55 22.18 -31.24
C GLY A 568 -3.68 20.95 -32.15
N HIS A 569 -2.69 20.74 -33.02
CA HIS A 569 -2.64 19.54 -33.88
C HIS A 569 -1.69 18.51 -33.28
N CYS A 570 -2.05 17.22 -33.39
CA CYS A 570 -1.19 16.14 -32.90
C CYS A 570 -0.05 15.83 -33.88
N PRO A 571 1.15 15.49 -33.37
CA PRO A 571 2.23 14.96 -34.19
C PRO A 571 1.80 13.68 -34.93
N SER A 572 2.52 13.36 -36.02
CA SER A 572 2.19 12.18 -36.84
C SER A 572 2.16 10.88 -36.01
N GLY A 573 1.05 10.14 -36.10
CA GLY A 573 0.84 8.89 -35.39
C GLY A 573 0.47 9.05 -33.91
N TRP A 574 0.09 10.25 -33.47
CA TRP A 574 -0.57 10.52 -32.19
C TRP A 574 -2.00 10.98 -32.46
N ASP A 575 -2.94 10.53 -31.63
CA ASP A 575 -4.37 10.77 -31.80
C ASP A 575 -4.94 11.60 -30.64
N SER A 576 -5.97 12.39 -30.92
CA SER A 576 -6.73 13.12 -29.89
C SER A 576 -8.18 13.35 -30.33
N SER A 577 -8.99 13.91 -29.45
CA SER A 577 -10.36 14.36 -29.71
C SER A 577 -10.42 15.88 -29.70
N THR A 578 -11.42 16.47 -30.37
CA THR A 578 -11.65 17.93 -30.39
C THR A 578 -11.96 18.52 -29.01
N THR A 579 -12.19 17.68 -28.01
CA THR A 579 -12.48 18.04 -26.61
C THR A 579 -11.28 17.82 -25.68
N LEU A 580 -10.20 17.19 -26.14
CA LEU A 580 -9.03 16.84 -25.35
C LEU A 580 -7.87 17.79 -25.66
N ARG A 581 -7.03 18.05 -24.65
CA ARG A 581 -5.89 18.98 -24.74
C ARG A 581 -4.56 18.28 -25.00
N TYR A 582 -4.52 16.96 -24.87
CA TYR A 582 -3.33 16.14 -25.03
C TYR A 582 -3.49 15.21 -26.22
N CYS A 583 -2.36 14.79 -26.77
CA CYS A 583 -2.26 13.78 -27.82
C CYS A 583 -1.82 12.45 -27.19
N TYR A 584 -2.38 11.35 -27.66
CA TYR A 584 -2.18 10.03 -27.08
C TYR A 584 -1.63 9.07 -28.13
N LYS A 585 -0.78 8.13 -27.69
CA LYS A 585 -0.24 7.09 -28.55
C LYS A 585 -0.06 5.79 -27.78
N VAL A 586 -0.54 4.71 -28.40
CA VAL A 586 -0.38 3.36 -27.88
C VAL A 586 0.82 2.72 -28.56
N PHE A 587 1.78 2.24 -27.77
CA PHE A 587 2.91 1.47 -28.28
C PHE A 587 2.66 -0.02 -28.04
N HIS A 588 2.45 -0.76 -29.13
CA HIS A 588 2.20 -2.20 -29.11
C HIS A 588 3.38 -2.98 -29.69
N PHE A 589 3.70 -4.11 -29.04
CA PHE A 589 4.77 -5.00 -29.47
C PHE A 589 4.25 -6.44 -29.63
N ASN A 590 4.41 -7.00 -30.83
CA ASN A 590 3.94 -8.35 -31.17
C ASN A 590 4.73 -9.48 -30.46
N THR A 591 5.93 -9.18 -29.96
CA THR A 591 6.82 -10.15 -29.30
C THR A 591 6.93 -9.85 -27.81
N ILE A 592 6.86 -10.89 -26.97
CA ILE A 592 6.92 -10.77 -25.50
C ILE A 592 8.23 -10.09 -25.06
N TYR A 593 9.36 -10.39 -25.71
CA TYR A 593 10.67 -9.79 -25.40
C TYR A 593 10.78 -8.29 -25.72
N ALA A 594 9.86 -7.73 -26.52
CA ALA A 594 9.84 -6.30 -26.81
C ALA A 594 8.90 -5.52 -25.87
N LYS A 595 8.16 -6.20 -25.00
CA LYS A 595 7.34 -5.56 -23.97
C LYS A 595 8.24 -5.00 -22.86
N LYS A 596 7.87 -3.84 -22.34
CA LYS A 596 8.67 -3.04 -21.41
C LYS A 596 8.03 -3.03 -20.04
N ASN A 597 8.73 -3.28 -18.94
CA ASN A 597 8.18 -3.14 -17.58
C ASN A 597 7.72 -1.69 -17.30
N TRP A 598 7.07 -1.42 -16.14
CA TRP A 598 6.47 -0.10 -15.89
C TRP A 598 7.48 1.06 -15.97
N VAL A 599 8.68 0.89 -15.37
CA VAL A 599 9.75 1.91 -15.40
C VAL A 599 10.25 2.11 -16.84
N GLN A 600 10.51 1.01 -17.56
CA GLN A 600 10.92 1.06 -18.97
C GLN A 600 9.86 1.73 -19.86
N ALA A 601 8.57 1.53 -19.59
CA ALA A 601 7.49 2.17 -20.31
C ALA A 601 7.40 3.67 -19.99
N HIS A 602 7.63 4.07 -18.72
CA HIS A 602 7.71 5.46 -18.29
C HIS A 602 8.80 6.22 -19.03
N MET A 603 10.03 5.73 -18.96
CA MET A 603 11.16 6.37 -19.63
C MET A 603 11.02 6.35 -21.15
N PHE A 604 10.48 5.26 -21.72
CA PHE A 604 10.20 5.21 -23.16
C PHE A 604 9.21 6.31 -23.58
N CYS A 605 8.16 6.58 -22.79
CA CYS A 605 7.29 7.72 -23.06
C CYS A 605 8.07 9.04 -22.97
N HIS A 606 8.97 9.18 -21.99
CA HIS A 606 9.80 10.38 -21.83
C HIS A 606 10.76 10.62 -23.00
N GLU A 607 11.39 9.57 -23.54
CA GLU A 607 12.19 9.62 -24.76
C GLU A 607 11.38 10.07 -25.99
N GLN A 608 10.06 9.84 -26.00
CA GLN A 608 9.14 10.33 -27.02
C GLN A 608 8.63 11.76 -26.75
N GLY A 609 9.16 12.45 -25.73
CA GLY A 609 8.71 13.78 -25.29
C GLY A 609 7.33 13.75 -24.63
N ALA A 610 6.97 12.64 -24.00
CA ALA A 610 5.66 12.37 -23.43
C ALA A 610 5.76 11.78 -22.01
N ASN A 611 4.64 11.57 -21.35
CA ASN A 611 4.57 10.80 -20.10
C ASN A 611 3.68 9.57 -20.29
N LEU A 612 3.72 8.61 -19.35
CA LEU A 612 2.69 7.58 -19.28
C LEU A 612 1.32 8.24 -19.11
N LEU A 613 0.29 7.60 -19.68
CA LEU A 613 -1.09 8.07 -19.63
C LEU A 613 -1.53 8.33 -18.19
N SER A 614 -1.89 9.59 -17.92
CA SER A 614 -2.60 10.02 -16.72
C SER A 614 -4.01 10.43 -17.12
N ILE A 615 -5.03 9.77 -16.58
CA ILE A 615 -6.44 10.06 -16.91
C ILE A 615 -7.00 11.03 -15.87
N SER A 616 -7.46 12.18 -16.34
CA SER A 616 -8.00 13.27 -15.51
C SER A 616 -9.51 13.46 -15.65
N SER A 617 -10.13 12.88 -16.70
CA SER A 617 -11.57 12.99 -16.94
C SER A 617 -12.18 11.73 -17.55
N PHE A 618 -13.51 11.59 -17.43
CA PHE A 618 -14.25 10.49 -18.02
C PHE A 618 -14.22 10.50 -19.56
N GLU A 619 -14.19 11.68 -20.18
CA GLU A 619 -14.04 11.82 -21.62
C GLU A 619 -12.67 11.32 -22.10
N GLU A 620 -11.62 11.59 -21.33
CA GLU A 620 -10.26 11.09 -21.57
C GLU A 620 -10.17 9.57 -21.40
N GLU A 621 -10.81 9.01 -20.36
CA GLU A 621 -10.93 7.56 -20.16
C GLU A 621 -11.62 6.90 -21.35
N LYS A 622 -12.80 7.38 -21.74
CA LYS A 622 -13.56 6.83 -22.86
C LYS A 622 -12.82 6.94 -24.20
N PHE A 623 -12.07 8.02 -24.40
CA PHE A 623 -11.25 8.18 -25.60
C PHE A 623 -10.10 7.16 -25.63
N THR A 624 -9.38 7.01 -24.52
CA THR A 624 -8.27 6.06 -24.41
C THR A 624 -8.74 4.62 -24.50
N GLU A 625 -9.90 4.28 -23.93
CA GLU A 625 -10.56 2.99 -24.14
C GLU A 625 -10.84 2.73 -25.62
N LYS A 626 -11.39 3.71 -26.34
CA LYS A 626 -11.64 3.60 -27.79
C LYS A 626 -10.35 3.39 -28.56
N LEU A 627 -9.31 4.17 -28.26
CA LEU A 627 -8.00 4.10 -28.90
C LEU A 627 -7.36 2.71 -28.73
N VAL A 628 -7.41 2.16 -27.52
CA VAL A 628 -6.92 0.80 -27.22
C VAL A 628 -7.79 -0.25 -27.94
N ASN A 629 -9.10 -0.11 -27.95
CA ASN A 629 -10.01 -1.05 -28.61
C ASN A 629 -9.83 -1.11 -30.14
N GLU A 630 -9.51 0.02 -30.78
CA GLU A 630 -9.22 0.07 -32.22
C GLU A 630 -7.95 -0.73 -32.57
N ILE A 631 -6.97 -0.78 -31.66
CA ILE A 631 -5.69 -1.49 -31.87
C ILE A 631 -5.79 -2.98 -31.52
N PHE A 632 -6.53 -3.34 -30.46
CA PHE A 632 -6.53 -4.70 -29.89
C PHE A 632 -7.82 -5.51 -30.08
N GLY A 633 -8.92 -4.88 -30.48
CA GLY A 633 -10.24 -5.53 -30.62
C GLY A 633 -10.96 -5.84 -29.29
N TRP A 634 -12.30 -5.95 -29.35
CA TRP A 634 -13.22 -6.10 -28.19
C TRP A 634 -12.91 -7.31 -27.27
N TYR A 635 -12.27 -8.35 -27.78
CA TYR A 635 -11.93 -9.56 -27.01
C TYR A 635 -10.59 -9.47 -26.25
N GLY A 636 -9.76 -8.46 -26.52
CA GLY A 636 -8.44 -8.31 -25.91
C GLY A 636 -8.46 -7.73 -24.48
N TRP A 637 -9.50 -6.98 -24.11
CA TRP A 637 -9.54 -6.28 -22.82
C TRP A 637 -9.86 -7.19 -21.63
N ASN A 638 -10.75 -8.16 -21.80
CA ASN A 638 -11.09 -9.13 -20.75
C ASN A 638 -9.95 -10.13 -20.46
N LEU A 639 -9.01 -10.30 -21.39
CA LEU A 639 -7.80 -11.12 -21.20
C LEU A 639 -6.64 -10.32 -20.57
N LYS A 640 -6.69 -8.98 -20.60
CA LYS A 640 -5.60 -8.11 -20.10
C LYS A 640 -5.74 -7.69 -18.63
N LYS A 641 -6.93 -7.78 -18.01
CA LYS A 641 -7.05 -7.59 -16.55
C LYS A 641 -6.38 -8.69 -15.72
N ASP A 642 -6.18 -9.87 -16.31
CA ASP A 642 -5.58 -11.05 -15.65
C ASP A 642 -4.14 -11.33 -16.08
N ALA A 643 -3.50 -10.44 -16.84
CA ALA A 643 -2.15 -10.64 -17.31
C ALA A 643 -1.27 -9.42 -17.04
N LYS A 644 -0.21 -9.61 -16.24
CA LYS A 644 0.97 -8.74 -16.17
C LYS A 644 1.59 -8.65 -17.58
N PHE A 645 1.04 -7.82 -18.47
CA PHE A 645 1.66 -7.48 -19.74
C PHE A 645 1.68 -5.96 -19.91
N SER A 646 2.87 -5.50 -20.20
CA SER A 646 3.29 -4.13 -20.06
C SER A 646 3.35 -3.46 -21.42
N GLU A 647 2.18 -2.98 -21.85
CA GLU A 647 1.97 -2.17 -23.04
C GLU A 647 1.60 -0.76 -22.54
N GLY A 648 2.39 0.24 -22.95
CA GLY A 648 2.27 1.61 -22.46
C GLY A 648 1.44 2.48 -23.41
N VAL A 649 0.53 3.25 -22.83
CA VAL A 649 -0.08 4.40 -23.51
C VAL A 649 0.68 5.64 -23.05
N CYS A 650 1.21 6.42 -23.99
CA CYS A 650 1.86 7.69 -23.70
C CYS A 650 0.91 8.85 -24.02
N SER A 651 1.02 9.94 -23.27
CA SER A 651 0.29 11.20 -23.46
C SER A 651 1.26 12.38 -23.49
N ALA A 652 1.09 13.28 -24.46
CA ALA A 652 1.93 14.46 -24.70
C ALA A 652 1.08 15.72 -24.95
N GLU A 653 1.64 16.91 -24.70
CA GLU A 653 0.96 18.18 -24.96
C GLU A 653 0.71 18.41 -26.47
N SER A 654 -0.46 18.97 -26.82
CA SER A 654 -0.77 19.35 -28.20
C SER A 654 0.07 20.56 -28.64
N LEU A 655 0.69 20.46 -29.82
CA LEU A 655 1.50 21.54 -30.38
C LEU A 655 0.60 22.63 -30.96
N LYS A 656 1.00 23.91 -30.79
CA LYS A 656 0.31 25.10 -31.33
C LYS A 656 0.40 25.22 -32.84
#